data_AF-A0A9D6QQ15-F1
#
_entry.id   AF-A0A9D6QQ15-F1
#
_cell.length_a   1.000
_cell.length_b   1.000
_cell.length_c   1.000
_cell.angle_alpha   90.00
_cell.angle_beta   90.00
_cell.angle_gamma   90.00
#
_symmetry.space_group_name_H-M   'P 1'
#
loop_
_entity.id
_entity.type
_entity.pdbx_description
1 polymer ?
#
loop_
_entity_poly.entity_id
_entity_poly.type
_entity_poly.pdbx_seq_one_letter_code
_entity_poly.pdbx_strand_id
1 'polypeptide(L)'
;MSRPPAVPGRPPPRSALAIVAALTMLAAAPRPAGAVLDINDRGPMLHAGRFNLRITNAGIVGNPFPERSFDPSFEYPKGSGTELMQYGALWVGAINDQGQPVVSGGPNLEWRPTPAPDDTVHEAWAGQPGTIRGFDDDGDGRIDEEILNGKDDDGDGEIDEDCGIAGQQTLACDYIDDRPEAAAWYYGGEPHRPLGLSVHQEAYAWSYPGYDGIAGLTFHITNHGNTPLHQLYIGFYADFDVRTKDSQGGTGDDNIGRVTYSQSIPRGTSSVYVDGSGLINTACFERFRGTALPAVVGREGNAFLPVVTILPLEHTHDPLAYIQPAVAWGPKKDSFNTYVFAANRGALAGGPPILDADRYAALAGQWPQSPDDFRGEQHVLVSAGPYPSLAPGQSIDFTIALVAAPSLDSLGTACARAAFLYSGIQLNLQPDYKGADANWWIYGETGINGHEDCVEAPAGYEFTVDPDCGLKFAGRPDPLSDPPSPHFKVYRHGQCIWTDADCDVCTGNNGNETTIRWVDPAKVPPPPAYRVTAFDRAVKVEWDNMPEIQIAAGVAGPVVNHVFVETFLGYKVYKLADWRNRSSLLPPEENWALLAAFGPDSSDSKRLLGTVTDSTVAYDRIWYERPHYPVGRYAVVDSQVFDGFDYIYMVTSVVQVQLSFAGVPIFHRYESPIIATFRQMVRPRRDALPDAHAVWVVPNPFRGHADWDLPAVHGDRLTRHLDFMGLPRAPCTIRIWTVAGDHVATIQHDGSGGSGEASWDLVSRNGEEVASGIYLFTVDSSLGKSTGRFVVIR
;
A
#
# COMPACT_ATOMS: atom_id res chain seq x y z
N MET A 1 -3.66 19.94 116.06
CA MET A 1 -2.68 19.07 115.37
C MET A 1 -2.37 19.74 114.03
N SER A 2 -1.28 20.52 113.97
CA SER A 2 0.03 20.11 113.41
C SER A 2 -0.04 19.95 111.88
N ARG A 3 0.73 20.61 111.02
CA ARG A 3 1.91 21.48 111.06
C ARG A 3 1.96 22.14 109.64
N PRO A 4 2.46 23.38 109.46
CA PRO A 4 2.42 24.09 108.17
C PRO A 4 3.81 24.07 107.46
N PRO A 5 4.18 25.01 106.56
CA PRO A 5 4.48 24.83 105.13
C PRO A 5 5.97 25.14 104.79
N ALA A 6 6.39 25.17 103.50
CA ALA A 6 7.50 26.04 103.06
C ALA A 6 7.63 26.13 101.52
N VAL A 7 7.37 27.34 101.02
CA VAL A 7 7.86 27.99 99.78
C VAL A 7 9.29 28.53 100.08
N PRO A 8 10.05 29.27 99.22
CA PRO A 8 10.45 29.24 97.80
C PRO A 8 12.00 29.10 97.61
N GLY A 9 12.48 29.08 96.35
CA GLY A 9 13.89 29.39 96.05
C GLY A 9 14.20 29.62 94.56
N ARG A 10 14.32 30.89 94.15
CA ARG A 10 15.01 31.40 92.93
C ARG A 10 16.38 31.98 93.39
N PRO A 11 17.42 32.31 92.55
CA PRO A 11 17.45 32.63 91.10
C PRO A 11 18.74 32.11 90.36
N PRO A 12 19.36 32.84 89.38
CA PRO A 12 19.33 32.79 87.90
C PRO A 12 20.68 32.23 87.31
N PRO A 13 21.18 32.45 86.05
CA PRO A 13 20.74 33.30 84.93
C PRO A 13 20.85 32.73 83.48
N ARG A 14 20.25 33.50 82.56
CA ARG A 14 20.57 33.80 81.14
C ARG A 14 21.54 32.87 80.38
N SER A 15 21.10 32.38 79.21
CA SER A 15 21.69 32.69 77.88
C SER A 15 20.94 31.98 76.74
N ALA A 16 20.62 32.75 75.69
CA ALA A 16 20.46 32.39 74.27
C ALA A 16 19.82 31.03 73.88
N LEU A 17 18.59 31.08 73.37
CA LEU A 17 18.16 30.22 72.25
C LEU A 17 17.03 30.90 71.46
N ALA A 18 17.40 31.70 70.48
CA ALA A 18 16.58 32.02 69.32
C ALA A 18 17.30 31.38 68.12
N ILE A 19 16.54 30.86 67.16
CA ILE A 19 16.96 30.02 66.01
C ILE A 19 16.95 28.51 66.34
N VAL A 20 15.77 27.85 66.34
CA VAL A 20 15.45 26.55 65.66
C VAL A 20 13.91 26.34 65.69
N ALA A 21 13.12 27.31 65.21
CA ALA A 21 11.66 27.16 65.12
C ALA A 21 11.10 27.63 63.77
N ALA A 22 11.81 27.28 62.68
CA ALA A 22 11.40 27.55 61.30
C ALA A 22 11.85 26.44 60.34
N LEU A 23 11.69 25.17 60.72
CA LEU A 23 12.12 24.03 59.89
C LEU A 23 11.22 22.78 60.01
N THR A 24 9.94 22.96 60.33
CA THR A 24 8.94 21.87 60.38
C THR A 24 7.62 22.25 59.72
N MET A 25 7.69 22.96 58.59
CA MET A 25 6.67 22.94 57.54
C MET A 25 7.36 23.21 56.19
N LEU A 26 8.16 22.25 55.70
CA LEU A 26 8.21 22.08 54.26
C LEU A 26 6.88 21.43 53.91
N ALA A 27 5.95 22.23 53.42
CA ALA A 27 4.84 21.71 52.64
C ALA A 27 5.44 20.73 51.63
N ALA A 28 4.97 19.48 51.63
CA ALA A 28 5.11 18.64 50.47
C ALA A 28 4.43 19.39 49.34
N ALA A 29 5.21 20.13 48.55
CA ALA A 29 4.76 20.54 47.24
C ALA A 29 4.26 19.26 46.56
N PRO A 30 3.05 19.23 45.98
CA PRO A 30 2.70 18.12 45.11
C PRO A 30 3.86 17.98 44.14
N ARG A 31 4.51 16.80 44.15
CA ARG A 31 5.39 16.46 43.03
C ARG A 31 4.49 16.62 41.80
N PRO A 32 4.89 17.36 40.76
CA PRO A 32 4.18 17.24 39.49
C PRO A 32 4.12 15.74 39.20
N ALA A 33 2.92 15.21 38.95
CA ALA A 33 2.78 13.86 38.44
C ALA A 33 3.66 13.82 37.18
N GLY A 34 4.76 13.07 37.23
CA GLY A 34 5.62 12.93 36.08
C GLY A 34 4.88 12.10 35.05
N ALA A 35 4.90 12.53 33.78
CA ALA A 35 4.33 11.75 32.68
C ALA A 35 4.83 10.30 32.75
N VAL A 36 3.91 9.35 32.63
CA VAL A 36 4.21 7.91 32.73
C VAL A 36 4.67 7.42 31.37
N LEU A 37 5.88 6.89 31.28
CA LEU A 37 6.38 6.27 30.06
C LEU A 37 5.94 4.80 29.99
N ASP A 38 5.33 4.41 28.87
CA ASP A 38 4.84 3.05 28.62
C ASP A 38 5.96 2.10 28.16
N ILE A 39 7.07 2.09 28.91
CA ILE A 39 8.31 1.37 28.60
C ILE A 39 8.61 0.22 29.59
N ASN A 40 7.78 0.02 30.61
CA ASN A 40 7.95 -1.05 31.59
C ASN A 40 7.18 -2.32 31.17
N ASP A 41 7.45 -3.45 31.82
CA ASP A 41 6.71 -4.71 31.64
C ASP A 41 5.17 -4.53 31.60
N ARG A 42 4.52 -5.37 30.80
CA ARG A 42 3.07 -5.42 30.53
C ARG A 42 2.54 -4.13 29.90
N GLY A 43 3.32 -3.52 29.03
CA GLY A 43 2.86 -2.34 28.31
C GLY A 43 2.03 -2.65 27.07
N PRO A 44 1.52 -1.59 26.43
CA PRO A 44 0.59 -1.68 25.30
C PRO A 44 1.21 -2.38 24.10
N MET A 45 0.47 -3.27 23.42
CA MET A 45 0.99 -3.98 22.25
C MET A 45 -0.10 -4.30 21.24
N LEU A 46 0.23 -4.23 19.95
CA LEU A 46 -0.58 -4.81 18.91
C LEU A 46 -0.49 -6.33 18.98
N HIS A 47 -1.63 -6.99 19.10
CA HIS A 47 -1.74 -8.41 19.34
C HIS A 47 -3.01 -9.05 18.72
N ALA A 48 -3.79 -8.34 17.90
CA ALA A 48 -4.86 -8.94 17.12
C ALA A 48 -4.33 -9.97 16.10
N GLY A 49 -3.21 -9.66 15.45
CA GLY A 49 -2.59 -10.51 14.44
C GLY A 49 -1.83 -11.71 15.02
N ARG A 50 -1.14 -12.42 14.13
CA ARG A 50 -0.20 -13.51 14.43
C ARG A 50 1.19 -12.97 14.80
N PHE A 51 1.23 -11.79 15.42
CA PHE A 51 2.42 -11.16 16.01
C PHE A 51 2.09 -10.51 17.36
N ASN A 52 3.14 -10.18 18.11
CA ASN A 52 3.10 -9.17 19.16
C ASN A 52 4.02 -8.01 18.74
N LEU A 53 3.55 -6.77 18.78
CA LEU A 53 4.39 -5.59 18.52
C LEU A 53 4.16 -4.55 19.62
N ARG A 54 5.22 -4.20 20.34
CA ARG A 54 5.17 -3.20 21.41
C ARG A 54 5.01 -1.79 20.83
N ILE A 55 4.11 -1.00 21.41
CA ILE A 55 3.98 0.45 21.14
C ILE A 55 4.22 1.21 22.44
N THR A 56 4.86 2.38 22.34
CA THR A 56 5.11 3.27 23.49
C THR A 56 4.64 4.68 23.18
N ASN A 57 4.29 5.45 24.21
CA ASN A 57 3.99 6.88 24.15
C ASN A 57 5.26 7.77 24.09
N ALA A 58 6.39 7.21 23.62
CA ALA A 58 7.68 7.88 23.55
C ALA A 58 8.28 7.81 22.13
N GLY A 59 7.44 7.67 21.11
CA GLY A 59 7.86 7.58 19.70
C GLY A 59 8.72 6.36 19.39
N ILE A 60 8.60 5.28 20.18
CA ILE A 60 9.33 4.02 20.00
C ILE A 60 8.30 2.91 19.73
N VAL A 61 8.51 2.21 18.62
CA VAL A 61 7.78 1.00 18.22
C VAL A 61 8.71 -0.19 18.43
N GLY A 62 8.37 -1.11 19.31
CA GLY A 62 9.26 -2.18 19.79
C GLY A 62 9.73 -1.96 21.24
N ASN A 63 10.68 -2.78 21.69
CA ASN A 63 11.14 -2.81 23.08
C ASN A 63 12.67 -2.81 23.20
N PRO A 64 13.31 -1.63 23.16
CA PRO A 64 14.75 -1.50 23.38
C PRO A 64 15.13 -1.39 24.87
N PHE A 65 14.25 -1.76 25.81
CA PHE A 65 14.45 -1.54 27.26
C PHE A 65 14.56 -2.86 28.06
N PRO A 66 15.59 -3.68 27.83
CA PRO A 66 15.69 -5.01 28.44
C PRO A 66 15.83 -4.98 29.97
N GLU A 67 16.24 -3.85 30.55
CA GLU A 67 16.31 -3.64 32.01
C GLU A 67 14.94 -3.32 32.64
N ARG A 68 13.94 -2.96 31.84
CA ARG A 68 12.62 -2.50 32.31
C ARG A 68 11.47 -3.37 31.83
N SER A 69 11.63 -4.02 30.69
CA SER A 69 10.58 -4.79 30.03
C SER A 69 11.14 -6.05 29.38
N PHE A 70 10.57 -7.19 29.73
CA PHE A 70 10.73 -8.51 29.11
C PHE A 70 9.63 -8.80 28.07
N ASP A 71 8.75 -7.84 27.81
CA ASP A 71 7.73 -7.99 26.77
C ASP A 71 8.38 -8.16 25.39
N PRO A 72 7.75 -8.90 24.48
CA PRO A 72 8.25 -9.01 23.11
C PRO A 72 8.35 -7.63 22.45
N SER A 73 9.35 -7.46 21.59
CA SER A 73 9.50 -6.22 20.82
C SER A 73 8.66 -6.28 19.55
N PHE A 74 9.03 -7.16 18.62
CA PHE A 74 8.23 -7.52 17.46
C PHE A 74 8.36 -9.03 17.23
N GLU A 75 7.50 -9.80 17.89
CA GLU A 75 7.53 -11.25 17.83
C GLU A 75 6.63 -11.78 16.72
N TYR A 76 7.18 -12.66 15.86
CA TYR A 76 6.41 -13.39 14.86
C TYR A 76 6.99 -14.79 14.59
N PRO A 77 6.16 -15.84 14.49
CA PRO A 77 4.74 -15.85 14.84
C PRO A 77 4.52 -15.61 16.34
N LYS A 78 3.37 -15.06 16.70
CA LYS A 78 2.97 -14.84 18.09
C LYS A 78 3.22 -16.06 18.98
N GLY A 79 3.94 -15.88 20.09
CA GLY A 79 4.29 -16.93 21.04
C GLY A 79 5.43 -17.86 20.62
N SER A 80 6.13 -17.58 19.50
CA SER A 80 7.29 -18.38 19.06
C SER A 80 8.58 -18.07 19.84
N GLY A 81 8.66 -16.90 20.49
CA GLY A 81 9.89 -16.33 21.01
C GLY A 81 10.86 -15.86 19.92
N THR A 82 10.42 -15.73 18.66
CA THR A 82 11.22 -15.19 17.55
C THR A 82 10.97 -13.70 17.42
N GLU A 83 11.96 -12.90 17.80
CA GLU A 83 11.96 -11.44 17.59
C GLU A 83 12.37 -11.14 16.15
N LEU A 84 11.79 -10.09 15.59
CA LEU A 84 12.12 -9.58 14.26
C LEU A 84 12.79 -8.20 14.32
N MET A 85 12.58 -7.46 15.39
CA MET A 85 12.99 -6.06 15.52
C MET A 85 13.26 -5.73 16.98
N GLN A 86 14.32 -5.00 17.27
CA GLN A 86 14.57 -4.48 18.62
C GLN A 86 13.75 -3.21 18.87
N TYR A 87 13.74 -2.29 17.91
CA TYR A 87 12.85 -1.12 17.90
C TYR A 87 12.82 -0.48 16.50
N GLY A 88 11.84 0.38 16.29
CA GLY A 88 11.83 1.39 15.26
C GLY A 88 11.32 2.71 15.84
N ALA A 89 11.60 3.81 15.13
CA ALA A 89 11.25 5.14 15.58
C ALA A 89 11.05 6.09 14.42
N LEU A 90 10.12 7.04 14.61
CA LEU A 90 9.97 8.20 13.74
C LEU A 90 11.15 9.15 13.92
N TRP A 91 11.78 9.52 12.81
CA TRP A 91 12.78 10.57 12.71
C TRP A 91 12.24 11.73 11.87
N VAL A 92 12.31 12.94 12.42
CA VAL A 92 12.01 14.18 11.70
C VAL A 92 13.25 15.06 11.73
N GLY A 93 13.81 15.34 10.56
CA GLY A 93 15.00 16.19 10.41
C GLY A 93 14.67 17.50 9.71
N ALA A 94 15.24 18.60 10.15
CA ALA A 94 15.11 19.90 9.49
C ALA A 94 16.38 20.74 9.64
N ILE A 95 16.47 21.80 8.84
CA ILE A 95 17.42 22.89 9.07
C ILE A 95 16.76 23.93 9.98
N ASN A 96 17.35 24.17 11.15
CA ASN A 96 16.87 25.16 12.10
C ASN A 96 17.23 26.60 11.65
N ASP A 97 16.74 27.61 12.38
CA ASP A 97 16.99 29.04 12.10
C ASP A 97 18.47 29.45 12.07
N GLN A 98 19.37 28.61 12.61
CA GLN A 98 20.82 28.83 12.62
C GLN A 98 21.52 28.18 11.43
N GLY A 99 20.77 27.55 10.52
CA GLY A 99 21.31 26.82 9.38
C GLY A 99 21.92 25.46 9.73
N GLN A 100 21.59 24.91 10.91
CA GLN A 100 22.12 23.63 11.37
C GLN A 100 21.11 22.50 11.16
N PRO A 101 21.55 21.32 10.67
CA PRO A 101 20.71 20.15 10.64
C PRO A 101 20.48 19.63 12.06
N VAL A 102 19.21 19.41 12.40
CA VAL A 102 18.79 18.82 13.66
C VAL A 102 17.75 17.73 13.40
N VAL A 103 17.69 16.71 14.25
CA VAL A 103 16.76 15.58 14.11
C VAL A 103 16.10 15.30 15.45
N SER A 104 14.79 15.08 15.42
CA SER A 104 14.04 14.53 16.56
C SER A 104 13.67 13.08 16.25
N GLY A 105 14.07 12.14 17.11
CA GLY A 105 13.79 10.72 16.88
C GLY A 105 14.36 9.72 17.88
N GLY A 106 13.71 8.55 17.98
CA GLY A 106 14.12 7.44 18.86
C GLY A 106 15.34 6.63 18.35
N PRO A 107 15.88 5.69 19.16
CA PRO A 107 15.35 5.19 20.44
C PRO A 107 15.79 6.06 21.64
N ASN A 108 16.45 7.18 21.36
CA ASN A 108 17.06 8.07 22.34
C ASN A 108 16.04 8.83 23.17
N LEU A 109 14.77 8.44 23.21
CA LEU A 109 13.81 9.08 24.10
C LEU A 109 13.79 10.62 23.86
N GLU A 110 14.02 11.07 22.63
CA GLU A 110 13.92 12.49 22.20
C GLU A 110 12.46 12.93 22.10
N TRP A 111 11.55 11.97 21.95
CA TRP A 111 10.11 12.14 22.13
C TRP A 111 9.70 11.83 23.58
N ARG A 112 8.70 12.57 24.06
CA ARG A 112 8.08 12.37 25.38
C ARG A 112 6.57 12.52 25.26
N PRO A 113 5.79 11.87 26.13
CA PRO A 113 4.36 12.12 26.23
C PRO A 113 4.11 13.62 26.46
N THR A 114 2.94 14.08 26.06
CA THR A 114 2.49 15.45 26.30
C THR A 114 2.47 15.76 27.81
N PRO A 115 2.31 17.04 28.20
CA PRO A 115 2.22 17.41 29.61
C PRO A 115 0.96 16.91 30.33
N ALA A 116 0.04 16.21 29.65
CA ALA A 116 -1.18 15.72 30.26
C ALA A 116 -0.88 14.69 31.38
N PRO A 117 -1.63 14.69 32.50
CA PRO A 117 -1.26 13.95 33.71
C PRO A 117 -1.19 12.42 33.59
N ASP A 118 -1.82 11.84 32.57
CA ASP A 118 -1.92 10.39 32.35
C ASP A 118 -1.83 10.04 30.85
N ASP A 119 -1.01 10.79 30.11
CA ASP A 119 -0.76 10.55 28.69
C ASP A 119 -0.08 9.19 28.49
N THR A 120 -0.82 8.23 27.93
CA THR A 120 -0.44 6.82 27.76
C THR A 120 -0.83 6.37 26.35
N VAL A 121 -0.47 5.15 25.96
CA VAL A 121 -1.02 4.57 24.72
C VAL A 121 -2.46 4.14 24.97
N HIS A 122 -3.36 4.67 24.14
CA HIS A 122 -4.78 4.36 24.13
C HIS A 122 -5.04 3.16 23.22
N GLU A 123 -5.97 2.28 23.60
CA GLU A 123 -6.30 1.06 22.86
C GLU A 123 -7.79 0.97 22.57
N ALA A 124 -8.13 0.73 21.32
CA ALA A 124 -9.49 0.52 20.86
C ALA A 124 -9.60 -0.75 20.00
N TRP A 125 -10.75 -1.44 20.12
CA TRP A 125 -11.05 -2.65 19.35
C TRP A 125 -12.31 -2.46 18.53
N ALA A 126 -12.26 -2.87 17.26
CA ALA A 126 -13.40 -2.75 16.36
C ALA A 126 -14.62 -3.50 16.91
N GLY A 127 -15.75 -2.80 16.98
CA GLY A 127 -17.02 -3.31 17.49
C GLY A 127 -17.26 -3.07 18.98
N GLN A 128 -16.37 -2.34 19.66
CA GLN A 128 -16.71 -1.68 20.92
C GLN A 128 -17.56 -0.42 20.64
N PRO A 129 -18.44 0.02 21.56
CA PRO A 129 -19.06 1.34 21.46
C PRO A 129 -17.98 2.43 21.33
N GLY A 130 -18.26 3.49 20.58
CA GLY A 130 -17.37 4.59 20.23
C GLY A 130 -16.35 4.26 19.13
N THR A 131 -16.46 3.10 18.46
CA THR A 131 -15.41 2.65 17.52
C THR A 131 -15.88 2.48 16.09
N ILE A 132 -17.19 2.49 15.83
CA ILE A 132 -17.73 2.24 14.50
C ILE A 132 -17.71 3.54 13.68
N ARG A 133 -16.75 3.61 12.75
CA ARG A 133 -16.63 4.71 11.80
C ARG A 133 -17.92 5.03 11.06
N GLY A 134 -18.33 6.30 11.08
CA GLY A 134 -19.45 6.85 10.34
C GLY A 134 -20.81 6.62 11.00
N PHE A 135 -20.83 6.28 12.30
CA PHE A 135 -22.03 6.07 13.09
C PHE A 135 -21.95 6.75 14.45
N ASP A 136 -23.12 7.15 14.91
CA ASP A 136 -23.45 7.50 16.30
C ASP A 136 -23.75 6.18 17.00
N ASP A 137 -22.70 5.48 17.47
CA ASP A 137 -22.83 4.13 18.03
C ASP A 137 -22.93 4.11 19.57
N ASP A 138 -22.88 5.28 20.20
CA ASP A 138 -23.08 5.52 21.63
C ASP A 138 -24.37 6.29 21.97
N GLY A 139 -25.01 6.93 20.98
CA GLY A 139 -26.39 7.44 21.02
C GLY A 139 -26.52 8.90 21.45
N ASP A 140 -25.49 9.70 21.30
CA ASP A 140 -25.43 11.10 21.72
C ASP A 140 -25.90 12.10 20.62
N GLY A 141 -26.00 11.63 19.38
CA GLY A 141 -26.42 12.40 18.20
C GLY A 141 -25.28 12.89 17.31
N ARG A 142 -24.03 12.49 17.57
CA ARG A 142 -22.78 12.91 16.93
C ARG A 142 -22.09 11.73 16.23
N ILE A 143 -21.13 12.00 15.34
CA ILE A 143 -20.46 10.95 14.53
C ILE A 143 -19.03 11.36 14.16
N ASP A 144 -18.06 10.45 14.36
CA ASP A 144 -16.66 10.59 13.94
C ASP A 144 -15.99 11.87 14.50
N GLU A 145 -16.29 12.21 15.75
CA GLU A 145 -15.99 13.55 16.30
C GLU A 145 -14.64 13.60 17.01
N GLU A 146 -14.11 12.46 17.45
CA GLU A 146 -12.88 12.42 18.26
C GLU A 146 -11.73 11.66 17.61
N ILE A 147 -10.52 11.98 18.07
CA ILE A 147 -9.31 11.20 17.79
C ILE A 147 -8.97 10.38 19.04
N LEU A 148 -8.48 9.15 18.86
CA LEU A 148 -8.15 8.28 19.99
C LEU A 148 -6.96 8.85 20.79
N ASN A 149 -7.23 9.66 21.81
CA ASN A 149 -6.22 10.42 22.55
C ASN A 149 -6.52 10.57 24.05
N GLY A 150 -7.63 9.99 24.54
CA GLY A 150 -8.06 10.04 25.92
C GLY A 150 -8.66 11.37 26.38
N LYS A 151 -9.10 12.23 25.46
CA LYS A 151 -9.65 13.56 25.76
C LYS A 151 -11.02 13.70 25.12
N ASP A 152 -11.87 14.43 25.83
CA ASP A 152 -13.10 15.05 25.35
C ASP A 152 -12.71 16.25 24.48
N ASP A 153 -12.54 16.03 23.18
CA ASP A 153 -12.02 17.02 22.23
C ASP A 153 -13.09 18.03 21.82
N ASP A 154 -14.38 17.69 21.96
CA ASP A 154 -15.51 18.54 21.56
C ASP A 154 -16.30 19.18 22.73
N GLY A 155 -16.06 18.70 23.96
CA GLY A 155 -16.54 19.27 25.20
C GLY A 155 -17.94 18.84 25.63
N ASP A 156 -18.45 17.72 25.13
CA ASP A 156 -19.77 17.19 25.52
C ASP A 156 -19.75 16.23 26.71
N GLY A 157 -18.56 15.80 27.12
CA GLY A 157 -18.30 15.09 28.37
C GLY A 157 -18.15 13.58 28.25
N GLU A 158 -18.21 13.03 27.04
CA GLU A 158 -17.74 11.68 26.74
C GLU A 158 -16.24 11.75 26.29
N ILE A 159 -15.57 10.60 26.15
CA ILE A 159 -14.13 10.52 25.81
C ILE A 159 -13.90 9.35 24.84
N ASP A 160 -13.15 9.64 23.78
CA ASP A 160 -12.79 8.77 22.66
C ASP A 160 -14.02 8.06 22.03
N GLU A 161 -15.15 8.76 21.91
CA GLU A 161 -16.33 8.27 21.18
C GLU A 161 -16.24 8.52 19.68
N ASP A 162 -16.94 7.65 18.95
CA ASP A 162 -17.01 7.60 17.50
C ASP A 162 -15.65 7.74 16.78
N CYS A 163 -14.51 7.38 17.37
CA CYS A 163 -13.18 7.62 16.80
C CYS A 163 -12.93 6.96 15.42
N GLY A 164 -13.85 6.11 14.97
CA GLY A 164 -13.82 5.56 13.63
C GLY A 164 -12.56 4.76 13.31
N ILE A 165 -12.15 3.87 14.21
CA ILE A 165 -10.87 3.17 14.09
C ILE A 165 -10.76 2.32 12.82
N ALA A 166 -9.56 2.29 12.23
CA ALA A 166 -9.34 1.64 10.94
C ALA A 166 -8.89 0.16 11.06
N GLY A 167 -8.18 -0.18 12.14
CA GLY A 167 -7.74 -1.54 12.44
C GLY A 167 -8.82 -2.37 13.15
N GLN A 168 -8.64 -3.70 13.19
CA GLN A 168 -9.41 -4.53 14.14
C GLN A 168 -9.00 -4.20 15.58
N GLN A 169 -7.74 -3.87 15.76
CA GLN A 169 -7.17 -3.27 16.96
C GLN A 169 -6.39 -2.03 16.52
N THR A 170 -6.62 -0.92 17.21
CA THR A 170 -5.88 0.33 17.04
C THR A 170 -5.25 0.73 18.36
N LEU A 171 -3.98 1.12 18.32
CA LEU A 171 -3.30 1.79 19.41
C LEU A 171 -2.95 3.20 18.97
N ALA A 172 -3.17 4.20 19.83
CA ALA A 172 -2.83 5.58 19.54
C ALA A 172 -2.07 6.24 20.71
N CYS A 173 -1.19 7.18 20.40
CA CYS A 173 -0.49 7.98 21.42
C CYS A 173 -0.05 9.33 20.88
N ASP A 174 0.03 10.31 21.79
CA ASP A 174 0.55 11.65 21.52
C ASP A 174 1.92 11.84 22.18
N TYR A 175 2.83 12.50 21.47
CA TYR A 175 4.13 12.87 22.05
C TYR A 175 4.73 14.10 21.38
N ILE A 176 5.63 14.78 22.10
CA ILE A 176 6.32 16.00 21.68
C ILE A 176 7.83 15.92 21.90
N ASP A 177 8.60 16.72 21.17
CA ASP A 177 10.07 16.73 21.23
C ASP A 177 10.67 17.77 22.19
N ASP A 178 9.88 18.71 22.71
CA ASP A 178 10.36 19.89 23.44
C ASP A 178 10.02 19.87 24.94
N ARG A 179 9.55 18.73 25.47
CA ARG A 179 9.46 18.51 26.92
C ARG A 179 10.82 18.80 27.58
N PRO A 180 10.86 19.35 28.81
CA PRO A 180 12.12 19.51 29.54
C PRO A 180 12.92 18.21 29.65
N GLU A 181 12.25 17.06 29.79
CA GLU A 181 12.87 15.73 29.87
C GLU A 181 13.31 15.19 28.50
N ALA A 182 12.76 15.68 27.40
CA ALA A 182 13.22 15.42 26.04
C ALA A 182 14.44 16.29 25.73
N ALA A 183 14.32 17.61 25.93
CA ALA A 183 15.39 18.58 25.68
C ALA A 183 16.63 18.36 26.55
N ALA A 184 16.47 17.81 27.76
CA ALA A 184 17.58 17.43 28.63
C ALA A 184 18.25 16.11 28.23
N TRP A 185 17.70 15.36 27.26
CA TRP A 185 18.27 14.11 26.83
C TRP A 185 19.60 14.33 26.11
N TYR A 186 20.52 13.38 26.33
CA TYR A 186 21.87 13.43 25.79
C TYR A 186 22.27 12.06 25.27
N TYR A 187 22.60 11.97 23.99
CA TYR A 187 23.01 10.72 23.34
C TYR A 187 24.11 10.96 22.32
N GLY A 188 24.97 9.95 22.08
CA GLY A 188 25.92 10.00 20.96
C GLY A 188 27.01 11.07 21.04
N GLY A 189 27.06 11.88 22.11
CA GLY A 189 27.96 13.03 22.22
C GLY A 189 27.29 14.38 21.96
N GLU A 190 25.96 14.43 21.78
CA GLU A 190 25.21 15.66 21.56
C GLU A 190 23.92 15.72 22.41
N PRO A 191 23.50 16.93 22.86
CA PRO A 191 22.20 17.12 23.46
C PRO A 191 21.09 17.18 22.40
N HIS A 192 19.88 16.75 22.78
CA HIS A 192 18.69 16.94 21.95
C HIS A 192 18.45 18.43 21.66
N ARG A 193 18.08 18.74 20.41
CA ARG A 193 17.71 20.08 19.95
C ARG A 193 16.29 20.02 19.39
N PRO A 194 15.27 20.34 20.18
CA PRO A 194 13.88 20.24 19.75
C PRO A 194 13.60 21.11 18.52
N LEU A 195 12.81 20.55 17.61
CA LEU A 195 12.20 21.20 16.46
C LEU A 195 10.86 21.87 16.81
N GLY A 196 10.24 21.53 17.95
CA GLY A 196 8.94 22.06 18.35
C GLY A 196 7.82 21.33 17.61
N LEU A 197 7.86 20.01 17.67
CA LEU A 197 6.95 19.10 16.98
C LEU A 197 6.06 18.37 17.97
N SER A 198 4.79 18.22 17.59
CA SER A 198 3.86 17.26 18.17
C SER A 198 3.57 16.16 17.15
N VAL A 199 3.37 14.95 17.66
CA VAL A 199 3.05 13.78 16.85
C VAL A 199 1.88 13.06 17.48
N HIS A 200 0.85 12.83 16.66
CA HIS A 200 -0.17 11.82 16.93
C HIS A 200 0.19 10.57 16.12
N GLN A 201 0.39 9.45 16.80
CA GLN A 201 0.76 8.18 16.19
C GLN A 201 -0.37 7.17 16.36
N GLU A 202 -0.81 6.57 15.26
CA GLU A 202 -1.72 5.42 15.26
C GLU A 202 -1.03 4.16 14.74
N ALA A 203 -1.35 3.02 15.34
CA ALA A 203 -0.85 1.70 14.97
C ALA A 203 -2.02 0.71 14.84
N TYR A 204 -2.04 -0.07 13.76
CA TYR A 204 -3.18 -0.93 13.39
C TYR A 204 -2.78 -2.40 13.26
N ALA A 205 -3.65 -3.31 13.70
CA ALA A 205 -3.50 -4.75 13.48
C ALA A 205 -4.80 -5.45 13.09
N TRP A 206 -4.67 -6.60 12.41
CA TRP A 206 -5.78 -7.44 11.95
C TRP A 206 -5.50 -8.92 12.24
N SER A 207 -6.54 -9.70 12.57
CA SER A 207 -6.44 -11.14 12.79
C SER A 207 -6.84 -11.98 11.56
N TYR A 208 -7.25 -11.33 10.47
CA TYR A 208 -7.77 -12.04 9.30
C TYR A 208 -6.65 -12.82 8.60
N PRO A 209 -6.86 -14.11 8.25
CA PRO A 209 -5.83 -14.92 7.63
C PRO A 209 -5.21 -14.26 6.39
N GLY A 210 -3.89 -14.11 6.41
CA GLY A 210 -3.15 -13.51 5.32
C GLY A 210 -2.89 -12.00 5.46
N TYR A 211 -3.57 -11.34 6.41
CA TYR A 211 -3.30 -9.97 6.87
C TYR A 211 -2.71 -9.95 8.30
N ASP A 212 -2.72 -11.11 8.96
CA ASP A 212 -2.28 -11.37 10.34
C ASP A 212 -0.76 -11.24 10.59
N GLY A 213 0.01 -10.72 9.64
CA GLY A 213 1.43 -10.39 9.78
C GLY A 213 1.74 -8.92 9.47
N ILE A 214 0.72 -8.06 9.42
CA ILE A 214 0.84 -6.66 9.00
C ILE A 214 0.52 -5.76 10.19
N ALA A 215 1.42 -4.85 10.52
CA ALA A 215 1.17 -3.73 11.42
C ALA A 215 1.24 -2.42 10.62
N GLY A 216 0.13 -1.69 10.53
CA GLY A 216 0.12 -0.34 9.93
C GLY A 216 0.55 0.70 10.95
N LEU A 217 1.22 1.76 10.51
CA LEU A 217 1.63 2.89 11.36
C LEU A 217 1.42 4.19 10.60
N THR A 218 0.68 5.12 11.20
CA THR A 218 0.43 6.47 10.67
C THR A 218 0.90 7.50 11.69
N PHE A 219 1.62 8.51 11.22
CA PHE A 219 2.14 9.60 12.03
C PHE A 219 1.61 10.92 11.49
N HIS A 220 0.85 11.66 12.29
CA HIS A 220 0.44 13.03 12.03
C HIS A 220 1.38 13.98 12.77
N ILE A 221 2.22 14.71 12.04
CA ILE A 221 3.34 15.48 12.58
C ILE A 221 3.03 16.96 12.42
N THR A 222 2.84 17.68 13.52
CA THR A 222 2.48 19.11 13.51
C THR A 222 3.65 19.96 13.98
N ASN A 223 3.95 21.03 13.26
CA ASN A 223 4.82 22.09 13.79
C ASN A 223 4.03 22.95 14.77
N HIS A 224 4.13 22.66 16.08
CA HIS A 224 3.54 23.49 17.12
C HIS A 224 4.44 24.64 17.57
N GLY A 225 5.64 24.73 17.01
CA GLY A 225 6.61 25.77 17.30
C GLY A 225 6.15 27.14 16.83
N ASN A 226 6.99 28.14 17.05
CA ASN A 226 6.69 29.54 16.66
C ASN A 226 7.40 29.97 15.37
N THR A 227 8.20 29.09 14.77
CA THR A 227 9.00 29.39 13.57
C THR A 227 8.78 28.35 12.49
N PRO A 228 8.84 28.73 11.20
CA PRO A 228 8.83 27.76 10.11
C PRO A 228 10.06 26.88 10.15
N LEU A 229 9.87 25.58 9.98
CA LEU A 229 10.95 24.62 9.77
C LEU A 229 11.29 24.58 8.27
N HIS A 230 12.56 24.34 7.92
CA HIS A 230 13.02 24.36 6.53
C HIS A 230 13.73 23.07 6.12
N GLN A 231 13.56 22.68 4.86
CA GLN A 231 14.15 21.46 4.27
C GLN A 231 13.89 20.22 5.13
N LEU A 232 12.63 19.96 5.47
CA LEU A 232 12.31 18.82 6.32
C LEU A 232 12.44 17.51 5.57
N TYR A 233 12.91 16.50 6.26
CA TYR A 233 12.78 15.10 5.88
C TYR A 233 12.12 14.34 7.02
N ILE A 234 11.30 13.37 6.67
CA ILE A 234 10.64 12.46 7.62
C ILE A 234 11.09 11.04 7.30
N GLY A 235 11.20 10.19 8.29
CA GLY A 235 11.53 8.79 8.06
C GLY A 235 11.25 7.89 9.25
N PHE A 236 11.14 6.60 8.96
CA PHE A 236 11.04 5.55 9.97
C PHE A 236 12.33 4.72 9.94
N TYR A 237 13.08 4.78 11.02
CA TYR A 237 14.28 3.98 11.24
C TYR A 237 13.90 2.73 12.03
N ALA A 238 14.35 1.55 11.62
CA ALA A 238 14.20 0.31 12.37
C ALA A 238 15.53 -0.41 12.55
N ASP A 239 15.74 -0.87 13.77
CA ASP A 239 16.79 -1.79 14.18
C ASP A 239 16.24 -3.22 14.16
N PHE A 240 16.54 -3.95 13.09
CA PHE A 240 16.06 -5.31 12.92
C PHE A 240 17.02 -6.30 13.58
N ASP A 241 16.43 -7.16 14.41
CA ASP A 241 17.13 -8.16 15.21
C ASP A 241 16.35 -9.47 15.06
N VAL A 242 16.60 -10.19 13.95
CA VAL A 242 15.85 -11.40 13.61
C VAL A 242 16.48 -12.60 14.31
N ARG A 243 15.95 -12.97 15.47
CA ARG A 243 16.51 -14.07 16.27
C ARG A 243 15.48 -14.80 17.12
N THR A 244 15.83 -16.02 17.50
CA THR A 244 15.12 -16.73 18.56
C THR A 244 15.58 -16.27 19.93
N LYS A 245 14.69 -16.34 20.93
CA LYS A 245 14.93 -15.95 22.32
C LYS A 245 16.18 -16.58 22.94
N ASP A 246 16.50 -17.82 22.55
CA ASP A 246 17.61 -18.61 23.11
C ASP A 246 18.86 -18.65 22.21
N SER A 247 18.91 -17.84 21.14
CA SER A 247 19.99 -17.93 20.15
C SER A 247 21.36 -17.56 20.75
N GLN A 248 22.37 -18.43 20.54
CA GLN A 248 23.75 -18.15 20.94
C GLN A 248 24.53 -17.30 19.92
N GLY A 249 24.00 -17.17 18.69
CA GLY A 249 24.60 -16.43 17.58
C GLY A 249 24.18 -14.96 17.49
N GLY A 250 23.12 -14.55 18.21
CA GLY A 250 22.58 -13.18 18.19
C GLY A 250 22.17 -12.70 16.80
N THR A 251 22.30 -11.40 16.55
CA THR A 251 22.08 -10.68 15.26
C THR A 251 23.17 -10.95 14.21
N GLY A 252 24.18 -11.77 14.53
CA GLY A 252 25.42 -11.87 13.76
C GLY A 252 25.30 -12.49 12.36
N ASP A 253 24.16 -13.09 12.03
CA ASP A 253 23.91 -13.77 10.77
C ASP A 253 22.79 -13.16 9.92
N ASP A 254 22.20 -12.05 10.37
CA ASP A 254 21.19 -11.30 9.62
C ASP A 254 21.76 -10.77 8.31
N ASN A 255 20.98 -10.88 7.24
CA ASN A 255 21.36 -10.39 5.93
C ASN A 255 20.18 -9.71 5.24
N ILE A 256 20.47 -8.93 4.20
CA ILE A 256 19.43 -8.30 3.38
C ILE A 256 19.02 -9.22 2.24
N GLY A 257 17.72 -9.52 2.20
CA GLY A 257 17.01 -9.91 0.99
C GLY A 257 16.36 -8.69 0.34
N ARG A 258 16.07 -8.78 -0.96
CA ARG A 258 15.34 -7.74 -1.69
C ARG A 258 14.01 -8.33 -2.16
N VAL A 259 12.91 -7.74 -1.72
CA VAL A 259 11.57 -8.16 -2.13
C VAL A 259 11.00 -7.18 -3.14
N THR A 260 10.31 -7.73 -4.14
CA THR A 260 9.50 -6.94 -5.07
C THR A 260 8.04 -7.27 -4.82
N TYR A 261 7.21 -6.24 -4.80
CA TYR A 261 5.77 -6.40 -4.76
C TYR A 261 5.14 -5.44 -5.75
N SER A 262 3.98 -5.83 -6.26
CA SER A 262 3.11 -4.98 -7.05
C SER A 262 1.68 -5.36 -6.70
N GLN A 263 0.83 -4.36 -6.55
CA GLN A 263 -0.58 -4.50 -6.30
C GLN A 263 -1.30 -3.39 -7.05
N SER A 264 -2.20 -3.78 -7.95
CA SER A 264 -3.12 -2.85 -8.61
C SER A 264 -4.52 -3.05 -8.08
N ILE A 265 -5.20 -1.94 -7.84
CA ILE A 265 -6.47 -1.89 -7.15
C ILE A 265 -7.43 -1.09 -8.04
N PRO A 266 -8.46 -1.75 -8.58
CA PRO A 266 -9.39 -1.06 -9.46
C PRO A 266 -10.17 -0.04 -8.63
N ARG A 267 -10.19 1.19 -9.13
CA ARG A 267 -11.00 2.27 -8.54
C ARG A 267 -12.33 2.41 -9.25
N GLY A 268 -12.42 2.10 -10.54
CA GLY A 268 -13.69 2.12 -11.24
C GLY A 268 -13.55 2.51 -12.69
N THR A 269 -14.52 3.26 -13.20
CA THR A 269 -14.47 3.82 -14.54
C THR A 269 -14.95 5.26 -14.46
N SER A 270 -14.04 6.19 -14.75
CA SER A 270 -14.38 7.61 -14.89
C SER A 270 -15.02 7.85 -16.25
N SER A 271 -16.11 8.63 -16.27
CA SER A 271 -16.97 8.86 -17.44
C SER A 271 -17.17 10.36 -17.68
N VAL A 272 -16.37 10.95 -18.58
CA VAL A 272 -16.32 12.40 -18.77
C VAL A 272 -16.61 12.78 -20.23
N TYR A 273 -17.48 13.78 -20.44
CA TYR A 273 -17.75 14.38 -21.75
C TYR A 273 -16.68 15.39 -22.12
N VAL A 274 -16.10 15.23 -23.31
CA VAL A 274 -15.09 16.11 -23.89
C VAL A 274 -15.59 16.68 -25.22
N ASP A 275 -15.48 18.00 -25.39
CA ASP A 275 -15.90 18.66 -26.62
C ASP A 275 -15.18 18.09 -27.86
N GLY A 276 -15.91 17.88 -28.95
CA GLY A 276 -15.43 17.22 -30.17
C GLY A 276 -15.16 15.71 -30.07
N SER A 277 -14.98 15.15 -28.87
CA SER A 277 -14.66 13.72 -28.64
C SER A 277 -15.83 12.91 -28.10
N GLY A 278 -16.84 13.55 -27.50
CA GLY A 278 -17.96 12.87 -26.86
C GLY A 278 -17.60 12.28 -25.49
N LEU A 279 -18.33 11.26 -25.05
CA LEU A 279 -18.10 10.59 -23.77
C LEU A 279 -16.85 9.70 -23.82
N ILE A 280 -15.89 9.97 -22.94
CA ILE A 280 -14.69 9.16 -22.73
C ILE A 280 -14.89 8.35 -21.45
N ASN A 281 -14.63 7.04 -21.53
CA ASN A 281 -14.64 6.14 -20.38
C ASN A 281 -13.23 5.62 -20.12
N THR A 282 -12.71 5.84 -18.92
CA THR A 282 -11.36 5.42 -18.52
C THR A 282 -11.44 4.49 -17.32
N ALA A 283 -10.88 3.29 -17.43
CA ALA A 283 -10.76 2.38 -16.29
C ALA A 283 -9.66 2.87 -15.35
N CYS A 284 -10.01 3.08 -14.09
CA CYS A 284 -9.16 3.69 -13.09
C CYS A 284 -8.56 2.66 -12.14
N PHE A 285 -7.27 2.79 -11.87
CA PHE A 285 -6.51 1.87 -11.02
C PHE A 285 -5.55 2.65 -10.14
N GLU A 286 -5.56 2.35 -8.85
CA GLU A 286 -4.48 2.73 -7.95
C GLU A 286 -3.42 1.65 -7.96
N ARG A 287 -2.16 2.04 -7.87
CA ARG A 287 -1.02 1.14 -8.05
C ARG A 287 -0.01 1.32 -6.95
N PHE A 288 0.24 0.25 -6.23
CA PHE A 288 1.33 0.15 -5.27
C PHE A 288 2.41 -0.74 -5.86
N ARG A 289 3.64 -0.26 -5.86
CA ARG A 289 4.79 -1.04 -6.31
C ARG A 289 6.02 -0.69 -5.51
N GLY A 290 6.78 -1.71 -5.16
CA GLY A 290 8.11 -1.55 -4.59
C GLY A 290 9.07 -2.46 -5.31
N THR A 291 10.11 -1.87 -5.91
CA THR A 291 11.22 -2.61 -6.50
C THR A 291 12.34 -2.70 -5.49
N ALA A 292 12.67 -3.92 -5.05
CA ALA A 292 13.80 -4.20 -4.16
C ALA A 292 13.72 -3.54 -2.77
N LEU A 293 12.58 -3.66 -2.08
CA LEU A 293 12.48 -3.32 -0.67
C LEU A 293 13.46 -4.18 0.17
N PRO A 294 14.25 -3.58 1.07
CA PRO A 294 15.10 -4.34 1.99
C PRO A 294 14.23 -5.20 2.92
N ALA A 295 14.49 -6.49 2.96
CA ALA A 295 13.91 -7.43 3.90
C ALA A 295 15.02 -8.06 4.72
N VAL A 296 14.88 -8.09 6.04
CA VAL A 296 15.88 -8.71 6.90
C VAL A 296 15.58 -10.20 7.02
N VAL A 297 16.61 -11.00 6.78
CA VAL A 297 16.55 -12.46 6.76
C VAL A 297 17.54 -12.97 7.81
N GLY A 298 17.00 -13.55 8.88
CA GLY A 298 17.79 -14.22 9.91
C GLY A 298 17.86 -15.72 9.72
N ARG A 299 18.80 -16.37 10.42
CA ARG A 299 18.95 -17.82 10.43
C ARG A 299 19.18 -18.35 11.85
N GLU A 300 18.91 -19.63 12.03
CA GLU A 300 19.37 -20.38 13.19
C GLU A 300 19.95 -21.72 12.72
N GLY A 301 21.27 -21.84 12.79
CA GLY A 301 21.99 -22.96 12.19
C GLY A 301 21.77 -23.02 10.67
N ASN A 302 21.02 -24.03 10.21
CA ASN A 302 20.66 -24.20 8.79
C ASN A 302 19.20 -23.82 8.47
N ALA A 303 18.41 -23.42 9.47
CA ALA A 303 17.01 -23.04 9.28
C ALA A 303 16.89 -21.53 9.05
N PHE A 304 16.00 -21.14 8.13
CA PHE A 304 15.61 -19.74 7.98
C PHE A 304 14.59 -19.37 9.06
N LEU A 305 14.75 -18.18 9.62
CA LEU A 305 13.75 -17.55 10.46
C LEU A 305 12.74 -16.78 9.58
N PRO A 306 11.59 -16.37 10.14
CA PRO A 306 10.69 -15.45 9.47
C PRO A 306 11.38 -14.14 9.08
N VAL A 307 10.79 -13.43 8.13
CA VAL A 307 11.37 -12.22 7.54
C VAL A 307 10.50 -11.01 7.80
N VAL A 308 11.11 -9.83 7.79
CA VAL A 308 10.44 -8.55 8.04
C VAL A 308 10.92 -7.47 7.09
N THR A 309 10.06 -6.52 6.76
CA THR A 309 10.40 -5.31 6.00
C THR A 309 9.57 -4.11 6.47
N ILE A 310 10.06 -2.90 6.15
CA ILE A 310 9.27 -1.68 6.22
C ILE A 310 8.71 -1.41 4.82
N LEU A 311 7.38 -1.35 4.72
CA LEU A 311 6.67 -0.97 3.52
C LEU A 311 6.29 0.51 3.59
N PRO A 312 6.92 1.41 2.79
CA PRO A 312 6.41 2.76 2.62
C PRO A 312 5.06 2.76 1.91
N LEU A 313 4.12 3.60 2.36
CA LEU A 313 2.77 3.67 1.82
C LEU A 313 2.40 5.06 1.31
N GLU A 314 2.37 6.08 2.17
CA GLU A 314 2.02 7.46 1.78
C GLU A 314 2.72 8.50 2.65
N HIS A 315 2.86 9.71 2.12
CA HIS A 315 3.13 10.91 2.91
C HIS A 315 2.34 12.11 2.35
N THR A 316 2.26 13.23 3.08
CA THR A 316 1.54 14.40 2.57
C THR A 316 2.12 14.91 1.24
N HIS A 317 1.22 15.25 0.32
CA HIS A 317 1.53 15.89 -0.95
C HIS A 317 0.99 17.31 -0.99
N ASP A 318 1.60 18.12 -1.85
CA ASP A 318 1.15 19.47 -2.13
C ASP A 318 0.60 19.55 -3.56
N PRO A 319 -0.72 19.76 -3.76
CA PRO A 319 -1.31 19.97 -5.08
C PRO A 319 -0.64 21.11 -5.85
N LEU A 320 -0.14 22.16 -5.17
CA LEU A 320 0.58 23.26 -5.82
C LEU A 320 1.87 22.79 -6.50
N ALA A 321 2.44 21.66 -6.10
CA ALA A 321 3.63 21.10 -6.73
C ALA A 321 3.38 20.56 -8.15
N TYR A 322 2.13 20.31 -8.54
CA TYR A 322 1.78 19.99 -9.93
C TYR A 322 1.67 21.23 -10.82
N ILE A 323 1.27 22.36 -10.24
CA ILE A 323 0.86 23.55 -10.98
C ILE A 323 1.97 24.59 -11.01
N GLN A 324 2.60 24.86 -9.86
CA GLN A 324 3.62 25.89 -9.70
C GLN A 324 4.68 25.48 -8.67
N PRO A 325 5.77 24.79 -9.10
CA PRO A 325 6.77 24.24 -8.17
C PRO A 325 7.53 25.32 -7.37
N ALA A 326 7.48 26.59 -7.78
CA ALA A 326 8.12 27.70 -7.07
C ALA A 326 7.38 28.12 -5.78
N VAL A 327 6.12 27.72 -5.60
CA VAL A 327 5.31 28.05 -4.41
C VAL A 327 4.89 26.81 -3.62
N ALA A 328 5.34 25.64 -4.06
CA ALA A 328 5.03 24.38 -3.41
C ALA A 328 5.76 24.25 -2.06
N TRP A 329 5.04 23.81 -1.04
CA TRP A 329 5.55 23.57 0.31
C TRP A 329 5.86 22.09 0.57
N GLY A 330 5.45 21.18 -0.33
CA GLY A 330 5.70 19.75 -0.22
C GLY A 330 5.93 19.04 -1.57
N PRO A 331 6.25 17.73 -1.55
CA PRO A 331 6.38 16.93 -2.76
C PRO A 331 5.05 16.77 -3.50
N LYS A 332 5.10 16.58 -4.83
CA LYS A 332 3.89 16.38 -5.65
C LYS A 332 3.25 14.99 -5.51
N LYS A 333 4.03 13.97 -5.18
CA LYS A 333 3.59 12.58 -5.15
C LYS A 333 4.47 11.77 -4.21
N ASP A 334 4.03 10.55 -3.94
CA ASP A 334 4.75 9.65 -3.08
C ASP A 334 6.14 9.37 -3.63
N SER A 335 7.14 9.67 -2.83
CA SER A 335 8.51 9.34 -3.13
C SER A 335 9.25 8.97 -1.85
N PHE A 336 9.72 7.72 -1.83
CA PHE A 336 10.43 7.17 -0.70
C PHE A 336 11.82 6.72 -1.11
N ASN A 337 12.75 6.90 -0.18
CA ASN A 337 14.06 6.28 -0.25
C ASN A 337 14.20 5.24 0.85
N THR A 338 14.86 4.13 0.54
CA THR A 338 15.17 3.06 1.49
C THR A 338 16.68 2.90 1.63
N TYR A 339 17.18 2.89 2.86
CA TYR A 339 18.60 2.77 3.18
C TYR A 339 18.85 1.59 4.11
N VAL A 340 20.00 0.95 3.97
CA VAL A 340 20.46 -0.13 4.86
C VAL A 340 21.74 0.29 5.56
N PHE A 341 21.81 0.07 6.86
CA PHE A 341 23.00 0.25 7.70
C PHE A 341 23.31 -1.03 8.48
N ALA A 342 24.52 -1.15 9.02
CA ALA A 342 24.90 -2.30 9.84
C ALA A 342 25.71 -1.93 11.09
N ALA A 343 25.24 -2.34 12.28
CA ALA A 343 25.72 -1.89 13.60
C ALA A 343 27.24 -1.95 13.79
N ASN A 344 27.90 -2.97 13.23
CA ASN A 344 29.32 -3.24 13.43
C ASN A 344 30.25 -2.58 12.38
N ARG A 345 29.73 -1.64 11.59
CA ARG A 345 30.52 -0.90 10.58
C ARG A 345 30.79 0.52 11.04
N GLY A 346 31.95 1.06 10.68
CA GLY A 346 32.23 2.48 10.89
C GLY A 346 31.35 3.37 10.01
N ALA A 347 31.14 4.63 10.41
CA ALA A 347 30.31 5.61 9.69
C ALA A 347 30.57 5.65 8.17
N LEU A 348 31.84 5.76 7.75
CA LEU A 348 32.23 5.82 6.33
C LEU A 348 32.02 4.50 5.57
N ALA A 349 31.71 3.41 6.27
CA ALA A 349 31.53 2.09 5.71
C ALA A 349 30.06 1.64 5.71
N GLY A 350 29.10 2.49 6.11
CA GLY A 350 27.68 2.12 6.19
C GLY A 350 27.22 1.68 7.58
N GLY A 351 27.87 2.19 8.63
CA GLY A 351 27.36 2.08 10.00
C GLY A 351 26.16 3.02 10.23
N PRO A 352 25.31 2.73 11.23
CA PRO A 352 24.17 3.58 11.58
C PRO A 352 24.60 5.03 11.88
N PRO A 353 23.84 6.03 11.41
CA PRO A 353 24.08 7.42 11.77
C PRO A 353 23.75 7.66 13.24
N ILE A 354 24.58 8.44 13.93
CA ILE A 354 24.44 8.69 15.38
C ILE A 354 24.08 10.15 15.65
N LEU A 355 24.86 11.09 15.09
CA LEU A 355 24.67 12.52 15.32
C LEU A 355 23.55 13.09 14.44
N ASP A 356 22.93 14.20 14.83
CA ASP A 356 21.88 14.91 14.09
C ASP A 356 22.28 15.19 12.65
N ALA A 357 23.50 15.68 12.45
CA ALA A 357 24.02 15.94 11.10
C ALA A 357 24.10 14.66 10.26
N ASP A 358 24.46 13.53 10.88
CA ASP A 358 24.56 12.23 10.22
C ASP A 358 23.16 11.64 9.96
N ARG A 359 22.25 11.73 10.93
CA ARG A 359 20.85 11.29 10.82
C ARG A 359 20.11 12.08 9.75
N TYR A 360 20.31 13.40 9.72
CA TYR A 360 19.78 14.28 8.67
C TYR A 360 20.38 13.93 7.30
N ALA A 361 21.69 13.70 7.22
CA ALA A 361 22.32 13.24 5.99
C ALA A 361 21.76 11.88 5.53
N ALA A 362 21.43 10.97 6.45
CA ALA A 362 20.82 9.68 6.13
C ALA A 362 19.39 9.84 5.61
N LEU A 363 18.56 10.66 6.25
CA LEU A 363 17.22 11.03 5.79
C LEU A 363 17.26 11.66 4.39
N ALA A 364 18.27 12.48 4.11
CA ALA A 364 18.49 13.10 2.80
C ALA A 364 19.17 12.18 1.77
N GLY A 365 19.51 10.94 2.12
CA GLY A 365 20.18 9.97 1.25
C GLY A 365 21.64 10.23 0.94
N GLN A 366 22.30 11.03 1.77
CA GLN A 366 23.70 11.43 1.64
C GLN A 366 24.62 10.63 2.56
N TRP A 367 24.07 9.77 3.42
CA TRP A 367 24.83 8.88 4.29
C TRP A 367 25.21 7.56 3.60
N PRO A 368 26.43 7.01 3.82
CA PRO A 368 26.84 5.73 3.25
C PRO A 368 25.93 4.58 3.66
N GLN A 369 25.62 3.68 2.72
CA GLN A 369 24.88 2.44 2.99
C GLN A 369 25.81 1.24 3.22
N SER A 370 25.31 0.23 3.93
CA SER A 370 25.95 -1.08 4.02
C SER A 370 25.70 -1.90 2.74
N PRO A 371 26.66 -2.69 2.26
CA PRO A 371 26.44 -3.67 1.18
C PRO A 371 25.41 -4.74 1.59
N ASP A 372 24.56 -5.15 0.63
CA ASP A 372 23.54 -6.19 0.85
C ASP A 372 24.12 -7.58 1.23
N ASP A 373 25.39 -7.86 0.88
CA ASP A 373 26.08 -9.11 1.20
C ASP A 373 26.70 -9.14 2.61
N PHE A 374 26.63 -8.03 3.34
CA PHE A 374 27.07 -7.96 4.73
C PHE A 374 26.16 -8.84 5.60
N ARG A 375 26.79 -9.59 6.52
CA ARG A 375 26.11 -10.40 7.53
C ARG A 375 26.33 -9.83 8.91
N GLY A 376 25.26 -9.69 9.66
CA GLY A 376 25.21 -9.05 10.97
C GLY A 376 23.97 -8.18 11.08
N GLU A 377 23.84 -7.52 12.24
CA GLU A 377 22.73 -6.63 12.57
C GLU A 377 22.46 -5.59 11.48
N GLN A 378 21.21 -5.57 11.01
CA GLN A 378 20.79 -4.72 9.90
C GLN A 378 19.80 -3.68 10.41
N HIS A 379 20.01 -2.43 10.01
CA HIS A 379 19.05 -1.36 10.26
C HIS A 379 18.54 -0.85 8.93
N VAL A 380 17.26 -0.51 8.88
CA VAL A 380 16.61 -0.01 7.67
C VAL A 380 15.99 1.34 7.98
N LEU A 381 16.22 2.30 7.10
CA LEU A 381 15.55 3.61 7.12
C LEU A 381 14.71 3.75 5.86
N VAL A 382 13.44 4.07 6.05
CA VAL A 382 12.57 4.60 5.01
C VAL A 382 12.44 6.09 5.24
N SER A 383 12.57 6.91 4.18
CA SER A 383 12.44 8.37 4.30
C SER A 383 11.68 8.99 3.14
N ALA A 384 11.11 10.16 3.38
CA ALA A 384 10.44 11.01 2.41
C ALA A 384 10.86 12.49 2.59
N GLY A 385 10.66 13.28 1.53
CA GLY A 385 11.08 14.69 1.44
C GLY A 385 12.07 14.95 0.30
N PRO A 386 12.66 16.16 0.24
CA PRO A 386 12.50 17.25 1.19
C PRO A 386 11.14 17.95 1.09
N TYR A 387 10.62 18.42 2.21
CA TYR A 387 9.61 19.48 2.29
C TYR A 387 10.33 20.83 2.40
N PRO A 388 10.13 21.77 1.45
CA PRO A 388 10.75 23.09 1.51
C PRO A 388 10.54 23.83 2.83
N SER A 389 9.33 23.80 3.38
CA SER A 389 9.02 24.41 4.67
C SER A 389 7.80 23.80 5.33
N LEU A 390 7.76 23.83 6.66
CA LEU A 390 6.58 23.53 7.47
C LEU A 390 6.34 24.70 8.44
N ALA A 391 5.32 25.51 8.16
CA ALA A 391 4.97 26.67 8.98
C ALA A 391 4.31 26.25 10.31
N PRO A 392 4.33 27.11 11.34
CA PRO A 392 3.57 26.88 12.57
C PRO A 392 2.10 26.55 12.29
N GLY A 393 1.61 25.49 12.92
CA GLY A 393 0.26 24.95 12.77
C GLY A 393 0.04 24.09 11.51
N GLN A 394 1.03 23.94 10.64
CA GLN A 394 0.95 23.00 9.52
C GLN A 394 1.39 21.60 9.95
N SER A 395 0.83 20.61 9.27
CA SER A 395 1.08 19.19 9.55
C SER A 395 1.51 18.40 8.32
N ILE A 396 2.22 17.31 8.57
CA ILE A 396 2.62 16.30 7.58
C ILE A 396 2.19 14.92 8.12
N ASP A 397 1.50 14.17 7.29
CA ASP A 397 1.20 12.76 7.48
C ASP A 397 2.32 11.90 6.87
N PHE A 398 2.64 10.81 7.56
CA PHE A 398 3.58 9.80 7.10
C PHE A 398 3.06 8.42 7.48
N THR A 399 2.90 7.54 6.50
CA THR A 399 2.33 6.21 6.71
C THR A 399 3.24 5.12 6.16
N ILE A 400 3.48 4.10 6.98
CA ILE A 400 4.25 2.89 6.65
C ILE A 400 3.53 1.64 7.18
N ALA A 401 3.98 0.46 6.78
CA ALA A 401 3.63 -0.79 7.44
C ALA A 401 4.87 -1.61 7.78
N LEU A 402 4.87 -2.25 8.95
CA LEU A 402 5.78 -3.33 9.26
C LEU A 402 5.14 -4.65 8.82
N VAL A 403 5.81 -5.35 7.90
CA VAL A 403 5.25 -6.57 7.28
C VAL A 403 6.15 -7.75 7.61
N ALA A 404 5.60 -8.70 8.38
CA ALA A 404 6.22 -9.96 8.74
C ALA A 404 5.64 -11.13 7.93
N ALA A 405 6.51 -12.03 7.48
CA ALA A 405 6.10 -13.21 6.73
C ALA A 405 6.96 -14.44 7.07
N PRO A 406 6.45 -15.68 6.88
CA PRO A 406 7.22 -16.89 7.19
C PRO A 406 8.51 -17.06 6.36
N SER A 407 8.57 -16.47 5.17
CA SER A 407 9.74 -16.53 4.29
C SER A 407 9.76 -15.39 3.28
N LEU A 408 10.93 -15.14 2.68
CA LEU A 408 11.10 -14.14 1.63
C LEU A 408 10.16 -14.35 0.43
N ASP A 409 9.90 -15.60 0.05
CA ASP A 409 8.97 -15.95 -1.04
C ASP A 409 7.53 -15.50 -0.75
N SER A 410 7.11 -15.55 0.51
CA SER A 410 5.77 -15.13 0.94
C SER A 410 5.65 -13.64 1.25
N LEU A 411 6.79 -12.96 1.44
CA LEU A 411 6.82 -11.55 1.87
C LEU A 411 6.25 -10.61 0.81
N GLY A 412 6.54 -10.84 -0.47
CA GLY A 412 6.01 -10.00 -1.56
C GLY A 412 4.48 -10.01 -1.61
N THR A 413 3.86 -11.18 -1.36
CA THR A 413 2.41 -11.30 -1.23
C THR A 413 1.88 -10.60 0.01
N ALA A 414 2.59 -10.66 1.14
CA ALA A 414 2.21 -9.94 2.35
C ALA A 414 2.26 -8.42 2.15
N CYS A 415 3.30 -7.90 1.47
CA CYS A 415 3.38 -6.48 1.12
C CYS A 415 2.26 -6.04 0.17
N ALA A 416 1.94 -6.85 -0.84
CA ALA A 416 0.81 -6.57 -1.74
C ALA A 416 -0.53 -6.50 -0.98
N ARG A 417 -0.72 -7.36 0.03
CA ARG A 417 -1.89 -7.31 0.92
C ARG A 417 -1.91 -6.11 1.84
N ALA A 418 -0.75 -5.69 2.37
CA ALA A 418 -0.64 -4.47 3.17
C ALA A 418 -0.99 -3.23 2.33
N ALA A 419 -0.49 -3.15 1.10
CA ALA A 419 -0.88 -2.13 0.13
C ALA A 419 -2.39 -2.16 -0.18
N PHE A 420 -2.98 -3.35 -0.31
CA PHE A 420 -4.43 -3.48 -0.46
C PHE A 420 -5.20 -2.95 0.76
N LEU A 421 -4.81 -3.33 1.98
CA LEU A 421 -5.41 -2.77 3.20
C LEU A 421 -5.32 -1.26 3.20
N TYR A 422 -4.12 -0.74 2.96
CA TYR A 422 -3.84 0.68 2.96
C TYR A 422 -4.71 1.47 1.99
N SER A 423 -4.84 0.95 0.76
CA SER A 423 -5.61 1.59 -0.30
C SER A 423 -7.01 1.99 0.16
N GLY A 424 -7.63 1.20 1.04
CA GLY A 424 -8.87 1.61 1.66
C GLY A 424 -10.05 1.66 0.70
N ILE A 425 -11.10 2.37 1.12
CA ILE A 425 -12.35 2.52 0.37
C ILE A 425 -12.49 3.94 -0.16
N GLN A 426 -13.12 4.08 -1.33
CA GLN A 426 -13.45 5.38 -1.90
C GLN A 426 -14.91 5.72 -1.66
N LEU A 427 -15.13 6.94 -1.22
CA LEU A 427 -16.42 7.49 -0.82
C LEU A 427 -16.69 8.80 -1.54
N ASN A 428 -17.97 9.03 -1.79
CA ASN A 428 -18.52 10.32 -2.21
C ASN A 428 -18.89 11.11 -0.95
N LEU A 429 -17.99 11.95 -0.44
CA LEU A 429 -18.23 12.75 0.76
C LEU A 429 -18.32 14.24 0.46
N GLN A 430 -17.72 14.68 -0.65
CA GLN A 430 -17.74 16.08 -1.02
C GLN A 430 -18.99 16.41 -1.87
N PRO A 431 -19.51 17.66 -1.85
CA PRO A 431 -20.80 17.95 -2.49
C PRO A 431 -20.76 17.97 -4.03
N ASP A 432 -21.19 16.92 -4.73
CA ASP A 432 -21.18 16.96 -6.21
C ASP A 432 -21.98 18.12 -6.83
N TYR A 433 -21.44 18.71 -7.90
CA TYR A 433 -22.22 19.58 -8.80
C TYR A 433 -23.32 18.79 -9.53
N LYS A 434 -24.58 19.21 -9.38
CA LYS A 434 -25.77 18.50 -9.92
C LYS A 434 -26.40 19.14 -11.15
N GLY A 435 -25.71 20.07 -11.81
CA GLY A 435 -26.24 20.75 -13.00
C GLY A 435 -26.34 19.82 -14.22
N ALA A 436 -27.00 20.30 -15.28
CA ALA A 436 -27.10 19.56 -16.55
C ALA A 436 -25.73 19.26 -17.17
N ASP A 437 -24.72 20.03 -16.78
CA ASP A 437 -23.36 19.94 -17.27
C ASP A 437 -22.42 19.15 -16.35
N ALA A 438 -22.95 18.39 -15.38
CA ALA A 438 -22.17 17.69 -14.36
C ALA A 438 -21.17 16.64 -14.85
N ASN A 439 -21.28 16.17 -16.10
CA ASN A 439 -20.33 15.22 -16.69
C ASN A 439 -19.34 15.89 -17.65
N TRP A 440 -19.33 17.22 -17.75
CA TRP A 440 -18.41 17.93 -18.66
C TRP A 440 -17.08 18.19 -17.98
N TRP A 441 -15.99 17.85 -18.64
CA TRP A 441 -14.64 17.99 -18.08
C TRP A 441 -14.25 19.41 -17.61
N ILE A 442 -14.96 20.46 -18.03
CA ILE A 442 -14.71 21.88 -17.75
C ILE A 442 -15.63 22.47 -16.67
N TYR A 443 -16.56 21.67 -16.15
CA TYR A 443 -17.56 22.12 -15.18
C TYR A 443 -17.64 21.12 -14.06
N GLY A 444 -17.76 21.60 -12.83
CA GLY A 444 -17.93 20.72 -11.69
C GLY A 444 -17.12 21.22 -10.51
N GLU A 445 -17.67 21.00 -9.35
CA GLU A 445 -17.02 21.13 -8.05
C GLU A 445 -17.16 19.75 -7.42
N THR A 446 -16.09 19.31 -6.74
CA THR A 446 -16.14 18.20 -5.79
C THR A 446 -16.69 16.89 -6.37
N GLY A 447 -16.04 16.38 -7.42
CA GLY A 447 -16.32 15.06 -7.97
C GLY A 447 -16.97 15.04 -9.36
N ILE A 448 -16.92 13.87 -10.01
CA ILE A 448 -17.30 13.53 -11.40
C ILE A 448 -16.28 13.86 -12.49
N ASN A 449 -15.67 15.05 -12.49
CA ASN A 449 -14.80 15.50 -13.61
C ASN A 449 -13.31 15.70 -13.26
N GLY A 450 -12.92 15.37 -12.02
CA GLY A 450 -11.56 15.48 -11.50
C GLY A 450 -11.20 16.82 -10.87
N HIS A 451 -12.17 17.72 -10.66
CA HIS A 451 -11.96 18.96 -9.86
C HIS A 451 -12.24 18.68 -8.39
N GLU A 452 -11.18 18.40 -7.64
CA GLU A 452 -11.31 17.71 -6.34
C GLU A 452 -10.65 18.47 -5.22
N ASP A 453 -9.64 19.26 -5.58
CA ASP A 453 -8.90 20.04 -4.63
C ASP A 453 -9.31 21.50 -4.74
N CYS A 454 -9.72 22.03 -3.59
CA CYS A 454 -9.90 23.45 -3.37
C CYS A 454 -8.50 24.08 -3.20
N VAL A 455 -7.89 24.49 -4.31
CA VAL A 455 -6.53 25.04 -4.29
C VAL A 455 -6.60 26.55 -4.11
N GLU A 456 -5.88 27.05 -3.12
CA GLU A 456 -5.73 28.48 -2.83
C GLU A 456 -4.27 28.90 -3.01
N ALA A 457 -4.04 30.10 -3.56
CA ALA A 457 -2.69 30.66 -3.59
C ALA A 457 -2.24 31.06 -2.16
N PRO A 458 -0.99 30.75 -1.77
CA PRO A 458 -0.45 31.22 -0.50
C PRO A 458 -0.48 32.75 -0.40
N ALA A 459 -0.53 33.25 0.84
CA ALA A 459 -0.51 34.69 1.10
C ALA A 459 0.65 35.40 0.38
N GLY A 460 0.33 36.41 -0.43
CA GLY A 460 1.31 37.19 -1.19
C GLY A 460 1.64 36.64 -2.58
N TYR A 461 1.06 35.51 -2.98
CA TYR A 461 1.20 34.94 -4.32
C TYR A 461 -0.09 35.10 -5.13
N GLU A 462 0.08 35.32 -6.44
CA GLU A 462 -0.99 35.33 -7.43
C GLU A 462 -0.46 34.66 -8.68
N PHE A 463 -1.22 33.71 -9.23
CA PHE A 463 -0.85 33.00 -10.43
C PHE A 463 -2.08 32.62 -11.25
N THR A 464 -1.88 32.40 -12.56
CA THR A 464 -2.97 32.11 -13.51
C THR A 464 -2.72 30.76 -14.16
N VAL A 465 -3.69 29.86 -14.06
CA VAL A 465 -3.56 28.47 -14.50
C VAL A 465 -4.91 27.97 -15.02
N ASP A 466 -4.86 26.97 -15.90
CA ASP A 466 -6.03 26.22 -16.30
C ASP A 466 -6.37 25.21 -15.18
N PRO A 467 -7.46 25.40 -14.42
CA PRO A 467 -7.86 24.47 -13.36
C PRO A 467 -8.41 23.15 -13.91
N ASP A 468 -8.81 23.13 -15.18
CA ASP A 468 -9.51 21.99 -15.79
C ASP A 468 -8.53 20.90 -16.30
N CYS A 469 -7.24 21.25 -16.35
CA CYS A 469 -6.16 20.50 -16.95
C CYS A 469 -6.51 19.75 -18.25
N GLY A 470 -6.85 20.49 -19.31
CA GLY A 470 -7.28 19.91 -20.59
C GLY A 470 -6.25 19.02 -21.31
N LEU A 471 -4.99 19.03 -20.87
CA LEU A 471 -3.90 18.19 -21.35
C LEU A 471 -4.13 16.69 -21.09
N LYS A 472 -4.96 16.34 -20.10
CA LYS A 472 -5.28 14.94 -19.77
C LYS A 472 -5.99 14.18 -20.89
N PHE A 473 -6.58 14.90 -21.85
CA PHE A 473 -7.24 14.32 -23.02
C PHE A 473 -6.38 14.48 -24.28
N ALA A 474 -5.78 13.39 -24.73
CA ALA A 474 -4.84 13.36 -25.86
C ALA A 474 -5.38 14.09 -27.11
N GLY A 475 -4.54 14.94 -27.72
CA GLY A 475 -4.85 15.64 -28.97
C GLY A 475 -5.28 17.10 -28.82
N ARG A 476 -5.33 17.65 -27.60
CA ARG A 476 -5.44 19.09 -27.38
C ARG A 476 -4.05 19.72 -27.24
N PRO A 477 -3.70 20.78 -28.00
CA PRO A 477 -2.41 21.44 -27.86
C PRO A 477 -2.22 22.01 -26.46
N ASP A 478 -0.96 22.04 -26.03
CA ASP A 478 -0.48 22.68 -24.81
C ASP A 478 -0.96 24.14 -24.70
N PRO A 479 -1.67 24.53 -23.63
CA PRO A 479 -2.14 25.90 -23.45
C PRO A 479 -1.02 26.87 -23.01
N LEU A 480 0.24 26.42 -22.88
CA LEU A 480 1.39 27.34 -22.97
C LEU A 480 1.55 27.96 -24.37
N SER A 481 0.74 27.54 -25.36
CA SER A 481 0.56 28.25 -26.62
C SER A 481 -0.67 29.18 -26.59
N ASP A 482 -0.39 30.47 -26.36
CA ASP A 482 -1.27 31.65 -26.46
C ASP A 482 -2.11 31.66 -27.77
N PRO A 483 -3.42 32.02 -27.80
CA PRO A 483 -4.15 32.99 -26.96
C PRO A 483 -4.94 32.35 -25.79
N PRO A 484 -5.42 33.12 -24.79
CA PRO A 484 -6.04 32.57 -23.60
C PRO A 484 -7.32 31.83 -23.95
N SER A 485 -7.25 30.53 -23.74
CA SER A 485 -8.41 29.69 -23.51
C SER A 485 -9.29 30.33 -22.42
N PRO A 486 -10.65 30.31 -22.54
CA PRO A 486 -11.55 30.83 -21.51
C PRO A 486 -11.47 30.08 -20.16
N HIS A 487 -10.67 29.02 -20.10
CA HIS A 487 -10.54 28.11 -18.98
C HIS A 487 -9.61 28.63 -17.86
N PHE A 488 -8.61 29.48 -18.18
CA PHE A 488 -7.67 29.99 -17.17
C PHE A 488 -8.35 30.81 -16.06
N LYS A 489 -8.00 30.51 -14.80
CA LYS A 489 -8.44 31.22 -13.60
C LYS A 489 -7.25 31.84 -12.87
N VAL A 490 -7.51 32.96 -12.20
CA VAL A 490 -6.53 33.63 -11.35
C VAL A 490 -6.71 33.14 -9.92
N TYR A 491 -5.67 32.51 -9.37
CA TYR A 491 -5.60 32.06 -7.99
C TYR A 491 -5.11 33.21 -7.12
N ARG A 492 -5.83 33.48 -6.04
CA ARG A 492 -5.52 34.54 -5.07
C ARG A 492 -5.70 33.99 -3.66
N HIS A 493 -4.90 34.51 -2.74
CA HIS A 493 -5.12 34.23 -1.32
C HIS A 493 -6.54 34.65 -0.89
N GLY A 494 -7.20 33.81 -0.10
CA GLY A 494 -8.60 33.91 0.29
C GLY A 494 -9.60 33.50 -0.80
N GLN A 495 -9.14 32.97 -1.93
CA GLN A 495 -9.99 32.50 -3.03
C GLN A 495 -9.62 31.06 -3.42
N CYS A 496 -10.47 30.13 -3.00
CA CYS A 496 -10.43 28.75 -3.46
C CYS A 496 -10.85 28.61 -4.93
N ILE A 497 -10.09 27.83 -5.70
CA ILE A 497 -10.44 27.38 -7.04
C ILE A 497 -10.42 25.84 -7.03
N TRP A 498 -11.55 25.21 -7.38
CA TRP A 498 -11.61 23.78 -7.59
C TRP A 498 -10.77 23.40 -8.81
N THR A 499 -9.81 22.51 -8.59
CA THR A 499 -8.70 22.26 -9.54
C THR A 499 -8.46 20.77 -9.68
N ASP A 500 -8.28 20.33 -10.93
CA ASP A 500 -7.60 19.07 -11.23
C ASP A 500 -6.09 19.36 -11.28
N ALA A 501 -5.41 19.17 -10.14
CA ALA A 501 -4.00 19.52 -10.03
C ALA A 501 -3.10 18.50 -10.74
N ASP A 502 -3.42 17.21 -10.68
CA ASP A 502 -2.56 16.13 -11.19
C ASP A 502 -2.86 15.74 -12.64
N CYS A 503 -3.92 16.29 -13.22
CA CYS A 503 -4.36 16.03 -14.59
C CYS A 503 -4.71 14.56 -14.83
N ASP A 504 -5.16 13.84 -13.81
CA ASP A 504 -5.61 12.47 -13.95
C ASP A 504 -7.14 12.42 -14.09
N VAL A 505 -7.59 11.85 -15.22
CA VAL A 505 -9.02 11.62 -15.47
C VAL A 505 -9.67 10.69 -14.44
N CYS A 506 -8.84 9.95 -13.70
CA CYS A 506 -9.27 9.04 -12.63
C CYS A 506 -9.39 9.70 -11.27
N THR A 507 -8.83 10.90 -11.08
CA THR A 507 -9.08 11.72 -9.90
C THR A 507 -10.58 11.98 -9.87
N GLY A 508 -11.21 11.55 -8.78
CA GLY A 508 -12.63 11.68 -8.56
C GLY A 508 -13.55 10.60 -9.00
N ASN A 509 -13.17 9.83 -10.02
CA ASN A 509 -13.82 8.55 -10.34
C ASN A 509 -15.36 8.55 -10.17
N ASN A 510 -16.06 9.43 -10.90
CA ASN A 510 -17.52 9.64 -10.81
C ASN A 510 -18.04 10.02 -9.41
N GLY A 511 -17.31 10.89 -8.70
CA GLY A 511 -17.66 11.37 -7.37
C GLY A 511 -17.32 10.35 -6.28
N ASN A 512 -16.16 9.71 -6.31
CA ASN A 512 -15.62 8.91 -5.22
C ASN A 512 -14.20 9.43 -4.89
N GLU A 513 -14.15 10.70 -4.51
CA GLU A 513 -12.95 11.52 -4.30
C GLU A 513 -12.33 11.35 -2.91
N THR A 514 -13.10 10.91 -1.91
CA THR A 514 -12.57 10.74 -0.55
C THR A 514 -12.13 9.31 -0.31
N THR A 515 -10.83 9.10 -0.08
CA THR A 515 -10.31 7.78 0.26
C THR A 515 -10.13 7.64 1.76
N ILE A 516 -10.83 6.68 2.36
CA ILE A 516 -10.59 6.26 3.74
C ILE A 516 -9.58 5.13 3.72
N ARG A 517 -8.34 5.42 4.15
CA ARG A 517 -7.24 4.46 4.23
C ARG A 517 -7.51 3.38 5.26
N TRP A 518 -6.81 2.24 5.11
CA TRP A 518 -6.91 1.08 5.99
C TRP A 518 -8.31 0.45 6.04
N VAL A 519 -8.63 -0.37 5.03
CA VAL A 519 -9.88 -1.15 5.03
C VAL A 519 -9.80 -2.33 5.99
N ASP A 520 -10.85 -2.54 6.79
CA ASP A 520 -11.04 -3.79 7.51
C ASP A 520 -11.27 -4.93 6.50
N PRO A 521 -10.37 -5.93 6.42
CA PRO A 521 -10.50 -7.03 5.46
C PRO A 521 -11.76 -7.88 5.72
N ALA A 522 -12.35 -7.84 6.91
CA ALA A 522 -13.63 -8.48 7.18
C ALA A 522 -14.82 -7.78 6.51
N LYS A 523 -14.68 -6.49 6.16
CA LYS A 523 -15.70 -5.64 5.53
C LYS A 523 -15.63 -5.61 4.01
N VAL A 524 -14.79 -6.43 3.38
CA VAL A 524 -14.67 -6.53 1.92
C VAL A 524 -15.42 -7.78 1.41
N PRO A 525 -16.20 -7.71 0.31
CA PRO A 525 -16.90 -8.88 -0.20
C PRO A 525 -15.90 -9.95 -0.72
N PRO A 526 -16.24 -11.25 -0.62
CA PRO A 526 -15.35 -12.32 -1.04
C PRO A 526 -15.35 -12.47 -2.57
N PRO A 527 -14.19 -12.69 -3.23
CA PRO A 527 -14.17 -12.98 -4.67
C PRO A 527 -14.85 -14.33 -4.94
N PRO A 528 -15.52 -14.52 -6.09
CA PRO A 528 -16.10 -15.81 -6.46
C PRO A 528 -15.00 -16.83 -6.76
N ALA A 529 -15.33 -18.13 -6.66
CA ALA A 529 -14.47 -19.12 -7.29
C ALA A 529 -14.61 -19.00 -8.80
N TYR A 530 -13.49 -19.11 -9.53
CA TYR A 530 -13.50 -18.98 -10.98
C TYR A 530 -12.54 -19.95 -11.66
N ARG A 531 -12.80 -20.23 -12.94
CA ARG A 531 -11.97 -21.03 -13.83
C ARG A 531 -11.75 -20.27 -15.12
N VAL A 532 -10.51 -20.29 -15.59
CA VAL A 532 -10.10 -19.71 -16.87
C VAL A 532 -9.67 -20.84 -17.78
N THR A 533 -10.25 -20.94 -18.97
CA THR A 533 -9.93 -21.97 -19.96
C THR A 533 -9.59 -21.32 -21.29
N ALA A 534 -8.42 -21.63 -21.83
CA ALA A 534 -7.99 -21.14 -23.13
C ALA A 534 -8.41 -22.10 -24.26
N PHE A 535 -8.76 -21.51 -25.40
CA PHE A 535 -9.16 -22.15 -26.65
C PHE A 535 -8.44 -21.46 -27.82
N ASP A 536 -8.61 -21.96 -29.04
CA ASP A 536 -8.16 -21.26 -30.25
C ASP A 536 -8.77 -19.85 -30.32
N ARG A 537 -7.92 -18.81 -30.24
CA ARG A 537 -8.29 -17.39 -30.29
C ARG A 537 -9.37 -16.95 -29.30
N ALA A 538 -9.51 -17.68 -28.20
CA ALA A 538 -10.48 -17.34 -27.18
C ALA A 538 -10.02 -17.77 -25.79
N VAL A 539 -10.44 -17.01 -24.78
CA VAL A 539 -10.38 -17.43 -23.39
C VAL A 539 -11.77 -17.36 -22.80
N LYS A 540 -12.24 -18.44 -22.20
CA LYS A 540 -13.49 -18.48 -21.43
C LYS A 540 -13.16 -18.29 -19.95
N VAL A 541 -13.80 -17.32 -19.33
CA VAL A 541 -13.75 -17.09 -17.88
C VAL A 541 -15.11 -17.46 -17.30
N GLU A 542 -15.12 -18.37 -16.33
CA GLU A 542 -16.31 -18.92 -15.70
C GLU A 542 -16.24 -18.74 -14.18
N TRP A 543 -17.35 -18.43 -13.52
CA TRP A 543 -17.39 -18.28 -12.06
C TRP A 543 -18.70 -18.76 -11.43
N ASP A 544 -18.70 -18.87 -10.10
CA ASP A 544 -19.84 -19.29 -9.27
C ASP A 544 -20.63 -18.10 -8.69
N ASN A 545 -21.71 -18.39 -7.96
CA ASN A 545 -22.53 -17.38 -7.29
C ASN A 545 -22.32 -17.33 -5.76
N MET A 546 -21.21 -17.86 -5.22
CA MET A 546 -21.00 -17.94 -3.77
C MET A 546 -21.01 -16.56 -3.08
N PRO A 547 -20.41 -15.49 -3.64
CA PRO A 547 -20.46 -14.17 -3.03
C PRO A 547 -21.89 -13.65 -2.82
N GLU A 548 -22.77 -13.80 -3.81
CA GLU A 548 -24.19 -13.40 -3.70
C GLU A 548 -24.90 -14.07 -2.52
N ILE A 549 -24.55 -15.33 -2.24
CA ILE A 549 -25.13 -16.10 -1.15
C ILE A 549 -24.58 -15.63 0.19
N GLN A 550 -23.27 -15.46 0.31
CA GLN A 550 -22.61 -15.08 1.56
C GLN A 550 -22.99 -13.66 1.99
N ILE A 551 -23.08 -12.74 1.04
CA ILE A 551 -23.51 -11.36 1.25
C ILE A 551 -24.97 -11.33 1.68
N ALA A 552 -25.86 -11.98 0.92
CA ALA A 552 -27.28 -11.95 1.25
C ALA A 552 -27.64 -12.71 2.53
N ALA A 553 -26.79 -13.63 2.98
CA ALA A 553 -26.91 -14.32 4.26
C ALA A 553 -26.29 -13.55 5.43
N GLY A 554 -25.58 -12.45 5.15
CA GLY A 554 -24.89 -11.68 6.16
C GLY A 554 -23.75 -12.43 6.84
N VAL A 555 -23.01 -13.25 6.09
CA VAL A 555 -21.84 -13.97 6.62
C VAL A 555 -20.53 -13.50 6.00
N ALA A 556 -20.61 -12.64 4.98
CA ALA A 556 -19.47 -11.95 4.39
C ALA A 556 -19.93 -10.59 3.85
N GLY A 557 -19.06 -9.58 3.93
CA GLY A 557 -19.39 -8.22 3.52
C GLY A 557 -19.50 -7.26 4.72
N PRO A 558 -19.55 -5.95 4.43
CA PRO A 558 -19.62 -4.88 5.43
C PRO A 558 -20.94 -4.88 6.24
N VAL A 559 -20.83 -5.03 7.56
CA VAL A 559 -21.97 -4.99 8.50
C VAL A 559 -22.19 -3.59 9.05
N VAL A 560 -23.45 -3.16 9.13
CA VAL A 560 -23.88 -1.86 9.68
C VAL A 560 -24.92 -2.08 10.78
N ASN A 561 -24.67 -1.68 12.03
CA ASN A 561 -25.63 -1.82 13.14
C ASN A 561 -26.21 -3.23 13.32
N HIS A 562 -25.41 -4.26 13.07
CA HIS A 562 -25.85 -5.68 13.02
C HIS A 562 -26.96 -5.97 11.99
N VAL A 563 -27.17 -5.08 11.02
CA VAL A 563 -28.10 -5.20 9.90
C VAL A 563 -27.32 -5.16 8.59
N PHE A 564 -27.52 -6.18 7.76
CA PHE A 564 -26.93 -6.25 6.42
C PHE A 564 -27.72 -5.37 5.45
N VAL A 565 -27.39 -4.07 5.40
CA VAL A 565 -27.92 -3.17 4.37
C VAL A 565 -26.92 -3.12 3.20
N GLU A 566 -26.69 -4.28 2.61
CA GLU A 566 -25.78 -4.44 1.47
C GLU A 566 -26.58 -4.66 0.18
N THR A 567 -26.29 -3.86 -0.83
CA THR A 567 -26.75 -4.09 -2.20
C THR A 567 -25.63 -4.74 -2.99
N PHE A 568 -25.80 -6.01 -3.37
CA PHE A 568 -24.91 -6.65 -4.32
C PHE A 568 -25.01 -5.96 -5.68
N LEU A 569 -23.93 -5.32 -6.12
CA LEU A 569 -23.89 -4.56 -7.36
C LEU A 569 -23.51 -5.42 -8.56
N GLY A 570 -22.84 -6.55 -8.33
CA GLY A 570 -22.46 -7.47 -9.40
C GLY A 570 -21.02 -7.93 -9.37
N TYR A 571 -20.53 -8.34 -10.54
CA TYR A 571 -19.18 -8.83 -10.77
C TYR A 571 -18.43 -7.96 -11.77
N LYS A 572 -17.12 -7.83 -11.61
CA LYS A 572 -16.24 -7.26 -12.64
C LYS A 572 -15.25 -8.31 -13.10
N VAL A 573 -14.96 -8.33 -14.40
CA VAL A 573 -13.97 -9.21 -15.01
C VAL A 573 -12.82 -8.37 -15.53
N TYR A 574 -11.62 -8.64 -15.03
CA TYR A 574 -10.40 -7.96 -15.42
C TYR A 574 -9.52 -8.88 -16.27
N LYS A 575 -8.77 -8.28 -17.19
CA LYS A 575 -7.82 -8.95 -18.07
C LYS A 575 -6.47 -8.22 -18.03
N LEU A 576 -5.39 -8.97 -17.92
CA LEU A 576 -4.03 -8.50 -18.10
C LEU A 576 -3.47 -9.04 -19.42
N ALA A 577 -3.17 -8.15 -20.38
CA ALA A 577 -3.05 -8.53 -21.80
C ALA A 577 -1.98 -7.86 -22.65
N ASP A 578 -1.33 -6.78 -22.19
CA ASP A 578 -0.39 -6.03 -23.03
C ASP A 578 1.07 -6.44 -22.78
N TRP A 579 1.70 -6.99 -23.80
CA TRP A 579 3.02 -7.61 -23.76
C TRP A 579 3.97 -7.10 -24.86
N ARG A 580 3.63 -6.03 -25.58
CA ARG A 580 4.45 -5.57 -26.73
C ARG A 580 5.85 -5.09 -26.33
N ASN A 581 6.13 -4.92 -25.03
CA ASN A 581 7.42 -4.54 -24.46
C ASN A 581 7.78 -5.41 -23.23
N ARG A 582 7.92 -6.75 -23.40
CA ARG A 582 8.27 -7.67 -22.28
C ARG A 582 9.66 -7.33 -21.71
N SER A 583 9.73 -6.55 -20.64
CA SER A 583 10.93 -6.33 -19.81
C SER A 583 10.94 -7.16 -18.52
N SER A 584 9.82 -7.85 -18.24
CA SER A 584 9.55 -8.68 -17.05
C SER A 584 8.85 -10.00 -17.45
N LEU A 585 8.92 -11.02 -16.60
CA LEU A 585 8.18 -12.29 -16.75
C LEU A 585 6.65 -12.11 -16.73
N LEU A 586 6.17 -10.96 -16.26
CA LEU A 586 4.78 -10.52 -16.32
C LEU A 586 4.67 -9.16 -17.00
N PRO A 587 3.54 -8.85 -17.66
CA PRO A 587 3.30 -7.52 -18.14
C PRO A 587 3.08 -6.61 -16.92
N PRO A 588 3.52 -5.34 -16.98
CA PRO A 588 3.28 -4.43 -15.89
C PRO A 588 1.77 -4.25 -15.67
N GLU A 589 1.38 -4.11 -14.41
CA GLU A 589 -0.03 -4.11 -13.99
C GLU A 589 -0.83 -2.92 -14.54
N GLU A 590 -0.15 -1.93 -15.09
CA GLU A 590 -0.75 -0.89 -15.92
C GLU A 590 -1.53 -1.38 -17.13
N ASN A 591 -1.35 -2.66 -17.47
CA ASN A 591 -2.00 -3.34 -18.57
C ASN A 591 -3.26 -4.12 -18.13
N TRP A 592 -3.69 -3.98 -16.87
CA TRP A 592 -5.00 -4.44 -16.43
C TRP A 592 -6.08 -3.59 -17.10
N ALA A 593 -7.00 -4.26 -17.76
CA ALA A 593 -8.17 -3.66 -18.36
C ALA A 593 -9.43 -4.31 -17.78
N LEU A 594 -10.42 -3.49 -17.47
CA LEU A 594 -11.77 -3.98 -17.23
C LEU A 594 -12.30 -4.55 -18.55
N LEU A 595 -12.48 -5.87 -18.61
CA LEU A 595 -13.07 -6.55 -19.77
C LEU A 595 -14.58 -6.27 -19.82
N ALA A 596 -15.25 -6.40 -18.67
CA ALA A 596 -16.66 -6.08 -18.50
C ALA A 596 -17.06 -6.03 -17.02
N ALA A 597 -18.10 -5.24 -16.70
CA ALA A 597 -18.83 -5.29 -15.44
C ALA A 597 -20.23 -5.86 -15.69
N PHE A 598 -20.73 -6.68 -14.76
CA PHE A 598 -22.02 -7.36 -14.84
C PHE A 598 -22.83 -7.14 -13.57
N GLY A 599 -24.05 -6.62 -13.66
CA GLY A 599 -24.90 -6.32 -12.51
C GLY A 599 -26.36 -6.71 -12.70
N PRO A 600 -27.20 -6.57 -11.66
CA PRO A 600 -28.65 -6.80 -11.77
C PRO A 600 -29.34 -5.79 -12.71
N ASP A 601 -28.72 -4.62 -12.91
CA ASP A 601 -29.16 -3.57 -13.82
C ASP A 601 -28.00 -3.10 -14.74
N SER A 602 -28.27 -2.08 -15.55
CA SER A 602 -27.29 -1.47 -16.46
C SER A 602 -26.73 -0.14 -15.95
N SER A 603 -26.84 0.14 -14.63
CA SER A 603 -26.21 1.31 -14.01
C SER A 603 -24.67 1.21 -14.06
N ASP A 604 -23.96 2.32 -13.92
CA ASP A 604 -22.50 2.42 -13.97
C ASP A 604 -21.86 1.67 -15.18
N SER A 605 -22.50 1.71 -16.34
CA SER A 605 -22.06 1.02 -17.56
C SER A 605 -21.96 -0.51 -17.45
N LYS A 606 -22.65 -1.13 -16.49
CA LYS A 606 -22.73 -2.60 -16.35
C LYS A 606 -23.56 -3.22 -17.46
N ARG A 607 -23.21 -4.45 -17.83
CA ARG A 607 -24.06 -5.35 -18.61
C ARG A 607 -24.97 -6.11 -17.65
N LEU A 608 -26.15 -6.52 -18.09
CA LEU A 608 -27.03 -7.34 -17.26
C LEU A 608 -26.39 -8.70 -16.98
N LEU A 609 -26.31 -9.10 -15.71
CA LEU A 609 -25.74 -10.39 -15.27
C LEU A 609 -26.47 -11.59 -15.89
N GLY A 610 -27.75 -11.43 -16.20
CA GLY A 610 -28.54 -12.41 -16.95
C GLY A 610 -27.97 -12.75 -18.34
N THR A 611 -27.18 -11.86 -18.95
CA THR A 611 -26.57 -12.08 -20.27
C THR A 611 -25.40 -13.06 -20.26
N VAL A 612 -24.78 -13.27 -19.09
CA VAL A 612 -23.67 -14.22 -18.90
C VAL A 612 -24.08 -15.43 -18.07
N THR A 613 -25.38 -15.55 -17.74
CA THR A 613 -25.90 -16.66 -16.93
C THR A 613 -26.16 -17.89 -17.79
N ASP A 614 -25.51 -19.01 -17.44
CA ASP A 614 -25.86 -20.33 -17.95
C ASP A 614 -26.99 -20.94 -17.10
N SER A 615 -28.20 -20.91 -17.66
CA SER A 615 -29.39 -21.49 -17.02
C SER A 615 -29.43 -23.02 -17.03
N THR A 616 -28.52 -23.68 -17.76
CA THR A 616 -28.44 -25.15 -17.83
C THR A 616 -27.61 -25.75 -16.70
N VAL A 617 -26.78 -24.93 -16.02
CA VAL A 617 -26.04 -25.35 -14.83
C VAL A 617 -26.99 -25.52 -13.66
N ALA A 618 -27.11 -26.76 -13.16
CA ALA A 618 -27.88 -27.05 -11.96
C ALA A 618 -27.12 -26.63 -10.69
N TYR A 619 -27.86 -26.27 -9.65
CA TYR A 619 -27.26 -26.02 -8.34
C TYR A 619 -26.72 -27.33 -7.76
N ASP A 620 -25.60 -27.26 -7.05
CA ASP A 620 -24.98 -28.43 -6.42
C ASP A 620 -25.35 -28.56 -4.93
N ARG A 621 -25.63 -27.43 -4.27
CA ARG A 621 -25.96 -27.32 -2.85
C ARG A 621 -26.91 -26.16 -2.57
N ILE A 622 -27.51 -26.18 -1.39
CA ILE A 622 -28.23 -25.03 -0.83
C ILE A 622 -27.43 -24.53 0.37
N TRP A 623 -27.08 -23.27 0.36
CA TRP A 623 -26.38 -22.57 1.44
C TRP A 623 -27.22 -21.37 1.85
N TYR A 624 -27.48 -21.23 3.16
CA TYR A 624 -28.28 -20.12 3.70
C TYR A 624 -29.60 -19.91 2.92
N GLU A 625 -30.34 -20.99 2.69
CA GLU A 625 -31.63 -21.00 1.96
C GLU A 625 -31.56 -20.57 0.49
N ARG A 626 -30.36 -20.41 -0.08
CA ARG A 626 -30.13 -20.03 -1.47
C ARG A 626 -29.42 -21.15 -2.25
N PRO A 627 -29.80 -21.40 -3.52
CA PRO A 627 -29.11 -22.38 -4.35
C PRO A 627 -27.73 -21.87 -4.76
N HIS A 628 -26.70 -22.67 -4.45
CA HIS A 628 -25.34 -22.46 -4.94
C HIS A 628 -25.15 -23.18 -6.27
N TYR A 629 -24.77 -22.41 -7.27
CA TYR A 629 -24.42 -22.91 -8.59
C TYR A 629 -22.90 -22.90 -8.72
N PRO A 630 -22.28 -24.04 -9.09
CA PRO A 630 -20.83 -24.14 -9.18
C PRO A 630 -20.25 -23.28 -10.31
N VAL A 631 -18.92 -23.20 -10.34
CA VAL A 631 -18.15 -22.54 -11.41
C VAL A 631 -18.64 -22.99 -12.79
N GLY A 632 -19.10 -22.03 -13.59
CA GLY A 632 -19.81 -22.27 -14.86
C GLY A 632 -21.20 -21.66 -14.86
N ARG A 633 -21.75 -21.28 -13.70
CA ARG A 633 -23.00 -20.53 -13.59
C ARG A 633 -22.97 -19.27 -14.44
N TYR A 634 -21.86 -18.54 -14.36
CA TYR A 634 -21.61 -17.36 -15.18
C TYR A 634 -20.42 -17.61 -16.10
N ALA A 635 -20.48 -17.09 -17.31
CA ALA A 635 -19.39 -17.21 -18.27
C ALA A 635 -19.28 -16.02 -19.23
N VAL A 636 -18.05 -15.54 -19.43
CA VAL A 636 -17.71 -14.60 -20.50
C VAL A 636 -16.60 -15.20 -21.38
N VAL A 637 -16.68 -14.93 -22.69
CA VAL A 637 -15.64 -15.32 -23.65
C VAL A 637 -14.95 -14.07 -24.14
N ASP A 638 -13.64 -13.99 -23.90
CA ASP A 638 -12.78 -12.99 -24.51
C ASP A 638 -12.21 -13.55 -25.82
N SER A 639 -12.63 -12.97 -26.94
CA SER A 639 -12.14 -13.29 -28.29
C SER A 639 -11.08 -12.31 -28.80
N GLN A 640 -10.66 -11.34 -27.99
CA GLN A 640 -9.62 -10.36 -28.30
C GLN A 640 -8.27 -10.83 -27.75
N VAL A 641 -7.90 -12.07 -28.05
CA VAL A 641 -6.66 -12.72 -27.63
C VAL A 641 -5.89 -13.27 -28.83
N PHE A 642 -4.60 -13.45 -28.65
CA PHE A 642 -3.70 -14.05 -29.63
C PHE A 642 -3.20 -15.39 -29.10
N ASP A 643 -3.12 -16.39 -29.99
CA ASP A 643 -2.49 -17.67 -29.67
C ASP A 643 -0.99 -17.47 -29.40
N GLY A 644 -0.44 -18.22 -28.44
CA GLY A 644 0.96 -18.11 -28.01
C GLY A 644 1.22 -17.01 -26.97
N PHE A 645 0.29 -16.08 -26.75
CA PHE A 645 0.42 -15.02 -25.75
C PHE A 645 -0.16 -15.44 -24.40
N ASP A 646 0.47 -14.95 -23.34
CA ASP A 646 0.06 -15.21 -21.96
C ASP A 646 -1.01 -14.21 -21.51
N TYR A 647 -2.00 -14.67 -20.76
CA TYR A 647 -3.05 -13.83 -20.21
C TYR A 647 -3.35 -14.22 -18.77
N ILE A 648 -3.78 -13.24 -17.97
CA ILE A 648 -4.33 -13.48 -16.64
C ILE A 648 -5.71 -12.81 -16.58
N TYR A 649 -6.69 -13.53 -16.03
CA TYR A 649 -8.05 -13.04 -15.83
C TYR A 649 -8.45 -13.17 -14.38
N MET A 650 -9.31 -12.25 -13.95
CA MET A 650 -9.82 -12.21 -12.59
C MET A 650 -11.27 -11.79 -12.55
N VAL A 651 -11.99 -12.31 -11.56
CA VAL A 651 -13.37 -11.96 -11.29
C VAL A 651 -13.45 -11.41 -9.87
N THR A 652 -13.97 -10.21 -9.72
CA THR A 652 -14.22 -9.57 -8.42
C THR A 652 -15.72 -9.41 -8.19
N SER A 653 -16.12 -9.36 -6.93
CA SER A 653 -17.49 -9.04 -6.50
C SER A 653 -17.55 -7.61 -5.97
N VAL A 654 -18.66 -6.92 -6.22
CA VAL A 654 -18.87 -5.53 -5.78
C VAL A 654 -20.15 -5.43 -4.97
N VAL A 655 -20.07 -4.76 -3.83
CA VAL A 655 -21.23 -4.40 -2.99
C VAL A 655 -21.25 -2.90 -2.74
N GLN A 656 -22.45 -2.40 -2.43
CA GLN A 656 -22.66 -1.04 -1.95
C GLN A 656 -23.43 -1.08 -0.65
N VAL A 657 -22.94 -0.33 0.32
CA VAL A 657 -23.61 -0.08 1.59
C VAL A 657 -24.15 1.34 1.55
N GLN A 658 -25.37 1.52 2.04
CA GLN A 658 -25.91 2.84 2.27
C GLN A 658 -25.85 3.14 3.76
N LEU A 659 -25.12 4.20 4.10
CA LEU A 659 -25.05 4.78 5.43
C LEU A 659 -25.87 6.06 5.48
N SER A 660 -26.08 6.56 6.69
CA SER A 660 -26.68 7.87 6.93
C SER A 660 -25.74 8.63 7.83
N PHE A 661 -25.27 9.79 7.36
CA PHE A 661 -24.38 10.68 8.10
C PHE A 661 -25.04 12.05 8.21
N ALA A 662 -25.25 12.53 9.43
CA ALA A 662 -25.97 13.79 9.69
C ALA A 662 -27.31 13.92 8.91
N GLY A 663 -28.00 12.79 8.68
CA GLY A 663 -29.26 12.73 7.91
C GLY A 663 -29.10 12.72 6.38
N VAL A 664 -27.87 12.71 5.86
CA VAL A 664 -27.54 12.57 4.43
C VAL A 664 -27.16 11.12 4.12
N PRO A 665 -27.76 10.48 3.10
CA PRO A 665 -27.35 9.14 2.70
C PRO A 665 -25.94 9.16 2.06
N ILE A 666 -25.01 8.38 2.63
CA ILE A 666 -23.68 8.14 2.05
C ILE A 666 -23.64 6.74 1.47
N PHE A 667 -22.96 6.56 0.34
CA PHE A 667 -22.81 5.25 -0.30
C PHE A 667 -21.35 4.78 -0.27
N HIS A 668 -21.10 3.65 0.39
CA HIS A 668 -19.78 3.03 0.46
C HIS A 668 -19.73 1.86 -0.50
N ARG A 669 -18.77 1.85 -1.42
CA ARG A 669 -18.60 0.74 -2.37
C ARG A 669 -17.39 -0.09 -1.97
N TYR A 670 -17.59 -1.39 -1.84
CA TYR A 670 -16.53 -2.35 -1.56
C TYR A 670 -16.39 -3.32 -2.74
N GLU A 671 -15.16 -3.56 -3.16
CA GLU A 671 -14.81 -4.53 -4.19
C GLU A 671 -13.83 -5.55 -3.62
N SER A 672 -14.05 -6.82 -3.95
CA SER A 672 -13.17 -7.90 -3.49
C SER A 672 -11.74 -7.70 -3.98
N PRO A 673 -10.71 -8.11 -3.21
CA PRO A 673 -9.32 -7.87 -3.59
C PRO A 673 -8.92 -8.60 -4.88
N ILE A 674 -8.06 -7.95 -5.67
CA ILE A 674 -7.38 -8.60 -6.80
C ILE A 674 -6.18 -9.37 -6.26
N ILE A 675 -6.38 -10.65 -5.96
CA ILE A 675 -5.31 -11.63 -5.65
C ILE A 675 -4.93 -12.44 -6.90
N ALA A 676 -4.01 -11.93 -7.71
CA ALA A 676 -3.47 -12.64 -8.88
C ALA A 676 -2.22 -13.46 -8.53
N THR A 677 -2.06 -14.65 -9.11
CA THR A 677 -0.80 -15.42 -9.02
C THR A 677 -0.41 -16.00 -10.38
N PHE A 678 0.90 -16.27 -10.56
CA PHE A 678 1.44 -16.92 -11.77
C PHE A 678 0.76 -18.24 -12.14
N ARG A 679 0.17 -18.95 -11.17
CA ARG A 679 -0.55 -20.21 -11.42
C ARG A 679 -1.81 -20.05 -12.25
N GLN A 680 -2.32 -18.83 -12.38
CA GLN A 680 -3.56 -18.51 -13.10
C GLN A 680 -3.31 -18.03 -14.53
N MET A 681 -2.05 -18.05 -14.98
CA MET A 681 -1.69 -17.70 -16.36
C MET A 681 -2.26 -18.73 -17.34
N VAL A 682 -2.87 -18.25 -18.41
CA VAL A 682 -3.38 -19.06 -19.50
C VAL A 682 -2.78 -18.62 -20.83
N ARG A 683 -2.53 -19.58 -21.72
CA ARG A 683 -2.00 -19.34 -23.06
C ARG A 683 -2.92 -20.00 -24.10
N PRO A 684 -3.73 -19.22 -24.83
CA PRO A 684 -4.44 -19.69 -26.01
C PRO A 684 -3.48 -20.37 -26.98
N ARG A 685 -3.92 -21.49 -27.56
CA ARG A 685 -3.15 -22.27 -28.52
C ARG A 685 -4.02 -22.58 -29.70
N ARG A 686 -3.37 -22.75 -30.84
CA ARG A 686 -4.07 -23.12 -32.07
C ARG A 686 -4.61 -24.54 -31.97
N ASP A 687 -5.88 -24.73 -32.33
CA ASP A 687 -6.45 -26.07 -32.45
C ASP A 687 -5.95 -26.76 -33.73
N ALA A 688 -5.78 -28.08 -33.64
CA ALA A 688 -5.37 -28.90 -34.77
C ALA A 688 -6.43 -28.92 -35.87
N LEU A 689 -6.01 -28.72 -37.11
CA LEU A 689 -6.89 -28.67 -38.27
C LEU A 689 -7.24 -30.08 -38.78
N PRO A 690 -8.39 -30.27 -39.44
CA PRO A 690 -8.75 -31.57 -40.01
C PRO A 690 -7.84 -32.02 -41.16
N ASP A 691 -7.03 -31.12 -41.73
CA ASP A 691 -6.07 -31.39 -42.79
C ASP A 691 -4.75 -30.62 -42.56
N ALA A 692 -3.74 -30.93 -43.38
CA ALA A 692 -2.41 -30.33 -43.27
C ALA A 692 -2.15 -29.18 -44.25
N HIS A 693 -3.17 -28.62 -44.93
CA HIS A 693 -2.94 -27.73 -46.09
C HIS A 693 -2.65 -26.27 -45.74
N ALA A 694 -2.98 -25.83 -44.53
CA ALA A 694 -2.87 -24.43 -44.12
C ALA A 694 -1.85 -24.24 -42.99
N VAL A 695 -0.63 -24.78 -43.14
CA VAL A 695 0.46 -24.56 -42.17
C VAL A 695 1.19 -23.25 -42.47
N TRP A 696 1.41 -22.42 -41.46
CA TRP A 696 2.23 -21.21 -41.55
C TRP A 696 3.20 -21.10 -40.38
N VAL A 697 4.15 -20.18 -40.48
CA VAL A 697 5.20 -19.97 -39.47
C VAL A 697 5.04 -18.57 -38.88
N VAL A 698 5.17 -18.44 -37.56
CA VAL A 698 5.14 -17.17 -36.84
C VAL A 698 6.31 -17.07 -35.84
N PRO A 699 6.91 -15.87 -35.64
CA PRO A 699 6.78 -14.71 -36.50
C PRO A 699 7.47 -14.97 -37.86
N ASN A 700 6.99 -14.31 -38.90
CA ASN A 700 7.60 -14.39 -40.23
C ASN A 700 7.55 -13.00 -40.91
N PRO A 701 8.68 -12.28 -41.03
CA PRO A 701 10.04 -12.70 -40.67
C PRO A 701 10.28 -12.76 -39.15
N PHE A 702 11.10 -13.70 -38.69
CA PHE A 702 11.66 -13.70 -37.34
C PHE A 702 12.83 -12.70 -37.28
N ARG A 703 12.81 -11.74 -36.35
CA ARG A 703 13.76 -10.61 -36.28
C ARG A 703 14.53 -10.58 -34.96
N GLY A 704 15.38 -11.58 -34.73
CA GLY A 704 16.16 -11.76 -33.50
C GLY A 704 15.33 -12.12 -32.25
N HIS A 705 14.07 -11.69 -32.19
CA HIS A 705 13.08 -11.92 -31.15
C HIS A 705 11.67 -12.05 -31.76
N ALA A 706 10.75 -12.62 -30.98
CA ALA A 706 9.31 -12.58 -31.17
C ALA A 706 8.62 -11.80 -30.03
N ASP A 707 7.44 -11.23 -30.28
CA ASP A 707 6.70 -10.44 -29.27
C ASP A 707 6.28 -11.25 -28.03
N TRP A 708 6.30 -12.58 -28.12
CA TRP A 708 6.01 -13.49 -27.01
C TRP A 708 7.26 -13.99 -26.27
N ASP A 709 8.47 -13.67 -26.74
CA ASP A 709 9.70 -14.10 -26.08
C ASP A 709 9.82 -13.46 -24.68
N LEU A 710 10.16 -14.25 -23.66
CA LEU A 710 10.40 -13.75 -22.31
C LEU A 710 11.76 -13.03 -22.22
N PRO A 711 11.92 -12.05 -21.30
CA PRO A 711 13.21 -11.40 -21.07
C PRO A 711 14.32 -12.42 -20.82
N ALA A 712 15.49 -12.21 -21.43
CA ALA A 712 16.61 -13.11 -21.27
C ALA A 712 17.11 -13.11 -19.81
N VAL A 713 16.88 -14.21 -19.10
CA VAL A 713 17.53 -14.46 -17.80
C VAL A 713 18.96 -14.91 -18.06
N HIS A 714 19.93 -14.46 -17.25
CA HIS A 714 21.33 -14.84 -17.42
C HIS A 714 21.48 -16.37 -17.40
N GLY A 715 21.84 -16.96 -18.54
CA GLY A 715 21.99 -18.41 -18.71
C GLY A 715 20.80 -19.13 -19.36
N ASP A 716 19.65 -18.47 -19.55
CA ASP A 716 18.47 -19.07 -20.20
C ASP A 716 18.40 -18.66 -21.69
N ARG A 717 18.69 -19.62 -22.56
CA ARG A 717 18.63 -19.46 -24.03
C ARG A 717 17.38 -20.09 -24.64
N LEU A 718 16.48 -20.68 -23.83
CA LEU A 718 15.40 -21.56 -24.26
C LEU A 718 14.07 -20.84 -24.53
N THR A 719 13.99 -19.54 -24.27
CA THR A 719 12.74 -18.79 -24.43
C THR A 719 12.45 -18.35 -25.86
N ARG A 720 13.47 -18.29 -26.74
CA ARG A 720 13.33 -17.84 -28.14
C ARG A 720 12.89 -18.97 -29.05
N HIS A 721 11.79 -18.77 -29.76
CA HIS A 721 11.25 -19.78 -30.67
C HIS A 721 10.42 -19.17 -31.80
N LEU A 722 10.24 -19.95 -32.86
CA LEU A 722 9.19 -19.77 -33.85
C LEU A 722 8.22 -20.93 -33.79
N ASP A 723 6.97 -20.68 -34.16
CA ASP A 723 5.91 -21.67 -34.11
C ASP A 723 5.38 -21.98 -35.51
N PHE A 724 5.24 -23.28 -35.76
CA PHE A 724 4.46 -23.81 -36.87
C PHE A 724 3.02 -23.93 -36.43
N MET A 725 2.14 -23.19 -37.09
CA MET A 725 0.72 -23.08 -36.78
C MET A 725 -0.12 -23.75 -37.86
N GLY A 726 -1.33 -24.20 -37.51
CA GLY A 726 -2.26 -24.84 -38.45
C GLY A 726 -1.91 -26.30 -38.76
N LEU A 727 -1.26 -26.98 -37.82
CA LEU A 727 -0.88 -28.39 -37.96
C LEU A 727 -2.11 -29.31 -37.92
N PRO A 728 -2.07 -30.46 -38.62
CA PRO A 728 -3.20 -31.38 -38.72
C PRO A 728 -3.47 -32.12 -37.41
N ARG A 729 -4.70 -32.59 -37.21
CA ARG A 729 -5.14 -33.42 -36.08
C ARG A 729 -4.71 -34.89 -36.21
N ALA A 730 -3.44 -35.09 -36.55
CA ALA A 730 -2.78 -36.38 -36.67
C ALA A 730 -1.28 -36.22 -36.41
N PRO A 731 -0.55 -37.31 -36.19
CA PRO A 731 0.91 -37.30 -36.22
C PRO A 731 1.43 -36.69 -37.54
N CYS A 732 2.38 -35.78 -37.42
CA CYS A 732 3.03 -35.14 -38.56
C CYS A 732 4.52 -34.89 -38.29
N THR A 733 5.31 -34.90 -39.35
CA THR A 733 6.74 -34.58 -39.30
C THR A 733 6.98 -33.26 -40.03
N ILE A 734 7.53 -32.29 -39.32
CA ILE A 734 7.96 -31.00 -39.87
C ILE A 734 9.46 -31.10 -40.15
N ARG A 735 9.88 -30.77 -41.37
CA ARG A 735 11.29 -30.73 -41.77
C ARG A 735 11.65 -29.37 -42.30
N ILE A 736 12.81 -28.86 -41.87
CA ILE A 736 13.29 -27.52 -42.16
C ILE A 736 14.55 -27.61 -43.01
N TRP A 737 14.65 -26.76 -44.03
CA TRP A 737 15.70 -26.78 -45.03
C TRP A 737 16.22 -25.38 -45.34
N THR A 738 17.48 -25.27 -45.74
CA THR A 738 17.99 -24.06 -46.42
C THR A 738 17.50 -24.02 -47.87
N VAL A 739 17.59 -22.86 -48.53
CA VAL A 739 17.29 -22.75 -49.98
C VAL A 739 18.24 -23.62 -50.83
N ALA A 740 19.43 -23.95 -50.33
CA ALA A 740 20.38 -24.86 -50.98
C ALA A 740 19.98 -26.35 -50.83
N GLY A 741 18.95 -26.66 -50.05
CA GLY A 741 18.49 -28.04 -49.81
C GLY A 741 19.19 -28.73 -48.65
N ASP A 742 19.94 -28.01 -47.81
CA ASP A 742 20.55 -28.59 -46.62
C ASP A 742 19.48 -28.80 -45.54
N HIS A 743 19.43 -30.00 -44.98
CA HIS A 743 18.50 -30.33 -43.91
C HIS A 743 18.94 -29.69 -42.58
N VAL A 744 18.09 -28.84 -42.00
CA VAL A 744 18.38 -28.04 -40.81
C VAL A 744 17.89 -28.73 -39.54
N ALA A 745 16.60 -29.10 -39.49
CA ALA A 745 15.99 -29.69 -38.30
C ALA A 745 14.73 -30.52 -38.66
N THR A 746 14.40 -31.49 -37.82
CA THR A 746 13.16 -32.28 -37.89
C THR A 746 12.42 -32.15 -36.56
N ILE A 747 11.13 -31.82 -36.60
CA ILE A 747 10.26 -31.74 -35.43
C ILE A 747 9.14 -32.77 -35.61
N GLN A 748 8.91 -33.55 -34.57
CA GLN A 748 7.78 -34.49 -34.52
C GLN A 748 6.66 -33.84 -33.72
N HIS A 749 5.46 -33.83 -34.30
CA HIS A 749 4.28 -33.27 -33.67
C HIS A 749 3.12 -34.26 -33.76
N ASP A 750 2.36 -34.38 -32.68
CA ASP A 750 1.16 -35.20 -32.66
C ASP A 750 -0.07 -34.34 -32.34
N GLY A 751 -0.80 -33.96 -33.40
CA GLY A 751 -2.02 -33.19 -33.27
C GLY A 751 -3.24 -34.00 -32.85
N SER A 752 -3.14 -35.32 -32.64
CA SER A 752 -4.28 -36.15 -32.23
C SER A 752 -4.91 -35.70 -30.91
N GLY A 753 -4.08 -35.15 -30.00
CA GLY A 753 -4.49 -34.51 -28.75
C GLY A 753 -5.14 -33.13 -28.90
N GLY A 754 -5.27 -32.61 -30.12
CA GLY A 754 -5.92 -31.33 -30.42
C GLY A 754 -4.98 -30.14 -30.63
N SER A 755 -3.67 -30.26 -30.39
CA SER A 755 -2.72 -29.16 -30.61
C SER A 755 -2.41 -28.97 -32.09
N GLY A 756 -2.66 -27.77 -32.63
CA GLY A 756 -2.34 -27.36 -34.00
C GLY A 756 -1.04 -26.58 -34.13
N GLU A 757 -0.19 -26.63 -33.11
CA GLU A 757 1.00 -25.80 -32.95
C GLU A 757 2.22 -26.64 -32.54
N ALA A 758 3.39 -26.31 -33.10
CA ALA A 758 4.69 -26.86 -32.69
C ALA A 758 5.80 -25.81 -32.77
N SER A 759 6.58 -25.69 -31.70
CA SER A 759 7.68 -24.72 -31.57
C SER A 759 9.03 -25.26 -32.05
N TRP A 760 9.87 -24.37 -32.58
CA TRP A 760 11.28 -24.60 -32.89
C TRP A 760 12.16 -23.52 -32.26
N ASP A 761 13.17 -23.96 -31.52
CA ASP A 761 14.14 -23.14 -30.77
C ASP A 761 15.24 -22.50 -31.63
N LEU A 762 15.12 -22.55 -32.96
CA LEU A 762 16.13 -22.06 -33.92
C LEU A 762 17.48 -22.78 -33.83
N VAL A 763 17.55 -23.94 -33.17
CA VAL A 763 18.76 -24.77 -33.11
C VAL A 763 18.70 -25.83 -34.20
N SER A 764 19.76 -25.90 -35.01
CA SER A 764 19.91 -26.93 -36.04
C SER A 764 20.21 -28.29 -35.41
N ARG A 765 20.09 -29.35 -36.22
CA ARG A 765 20.46 -30.73 -35.86
C ARG A 765 21.89 -30.89 -35.34
N ASN A 766 22.78 -29.93 -35.62
CA ASN A 766 24.18 -29.94 -35.18
C ASN A 766 24.37 -29.26 -33.81
N GLY A 767 23.30 -28.78 -33.16
CA GLY A 767 23.37 -28.02 -31.90
C GLY A 767 23.77 -26.55 -32.09
N GLU A 768 23.78 -26.06 -33.34
CA GLU A 768 24.15 -24.69 -33.67
C GLU A 768 22.93 -23.85 -34.03
N GLU A 769 22.94 -22.61 -33.55
CA GLU A 769 21.97 -21.57 -33.83
C GLU A 769 21.97 -21.15 -35.32
N VAL A 770 20.82 -21.18 -35.99
CA VAL A 770 20.72 -20.99 -37.45
C VAL A 770 20.97 -19.56 -37.93
N ALA A 771 21.70 -19.39 -39.04
CA ALA A 771 22.07 -18.06 -39.57
C ALA A 771 20.89 -17.28 -40.19
N SER A 772 21.05 -15.95 -40.35
CA SER A 772 20.09 -15.13 -41.12
C SER A 772 19.94 -15.66 -42.54
N GLY A 773 18.71 -15.83 -43.02
CA GLY A 773 18.45 -16.41 -44.32
C GLY A 773 16.98 -16.78 -44.55
N ILE A 774 16.71 -17.29 -45.75
CA ILE A 774 15.41 -17.86 -46.12
C ILE A 774 15.48 -19.37 -45.85
N TYR A 775 14.45 -19.87 -45.17
CA TYR A 775 14.28 -21.29 -44.88
C TYR A 775 13.01 -21.81 -45.52
N LEU A 776 13.03 -23.08 -45.88
CA LEU A 776 11.88 -23.82 -46.40
C LEU A 776 11.45 -24.85 -45.36
N PHE A 777 10.15 -25.13 -45.29
CA PHE A 777 9.65 -26.23 -44.48
C PHE A 777 8.73 -27.15 -45.29
N THR A 778 8.66 -28.39 -44.84
CA THR A 778 7.68 -29.38 -45.31
C THR A 778 7.02 -30.03 -44.11
N VAL A 779 5.70 -30.16 -44.13
CA VAL A 779 4.91 -30.96 -43.17
C VAL A 779 4.38 -32.18 -43.90
N ASP A 780 4.66 -33.37 -43.36
CA ASP A 780 4.16 -34.64 -43.87
C ASP A 780 3.28 -35.31 -42.81
N SER A 781 2.03 -35.59 -43.15
CA SER A 781 1.04 -36.25 -42.29
C SER A 781 0.16 -37.21 -43.10
N SER A 782 -0.50 -38.13 -42.42
CA SER A 782 -1.55 -38.96 -43.02
C SER A 782 -2.73 -38.11 -43.55
N LEU A 783 -2.91 -36.89 -43.02
CA LEU A 783 -3.98 -35.97 -43.39
C LEU A 783 -3.56 -34.94 -44.47
N GLY A 784 -2.40 -35.11 -45.09
CA GLY A 784 -1.94 -34.29 -46.21
C GLY A 784 -0.51 -33.79 -46.06
N LYS A 785 -0.09 -32.95 -47.01
CA LYS A 785 1.23 -32.32 -47.02
C LYS A 785 1.12 -30.82 -47.20
N SER A 786 2.01 -30.08 -46.55
CA SER A 786 2.20 -28.65 -46.77
C SER A 786 3.67 -28.31 -46.93
N THR A 787 3.94 -27.28 -47.71
CA THR A 787 5.26 -26.70 -47.86
C THR A 787 5.15 -25.19 -47.78
N GLY A 788 6.19 -24.54 -47.26
CA GLY A 788 6.21 -23.10 -47.17
C GLY A 788 7.61 -22.57 -46.93
N ARG A 789 7.70 -21.25 -46.72
CA ARG A 789 8.95 -20.54 -46.49
C ARG A 789 8.81 -19.53 -45.36
N PHE A 790 9.89 -19.29 -44.66
CA PHE A 790 10.01 -18.24 -43.66
C PHE A 790 11.40 -17.61 -43.68
N VAL A 791 11.53 -16.45 -43.07
CA VAL A 791 12.77 -15.68 -43.07
C VAL A 791 13.23 -15.49 -41.63
N VAL A 792 14.52 -15.73 -41.39
CA VAL A 792 15.21 -15.43 -40.14
C VAL A 792 16.16 -14.26 -40.38
N ILE A 793 16.06 -13.22 -39.58
CA ILE A 793 16.92 -12.04 -39.57
C ILE A 793 17.45 -11.91 -38.14
N ARG A 794 18.78 -11.93 -38.00
CA ARG A 794 19.46 -11.67 -36.72
C ARG A 794 19.84 -10.21 -36.56
#